data_AF-U7PJD3-F1
#
_entry.id   AF-U7PJD3-F1
#
_cell.length_a   1.000
_cell.length_b   1.000
_cell.length_c   1.000
_cell.angle_alpha   90.00
_cell.angle_beta   90.00
_cell.angle_gamma   90.00
#
_symmetry.space_group_name_H-M   'P 1'
#
loop_
_entity.id
_entity.type
_entity.pdbx_description
1 polymer ?
#
loop_
_entity_poly.entity_id
_entity_poly.type
_entity_poly.pdbx_seq_one_letter_code
_entity_poly.pdbx_strand_id
1 'polypeptide(L)'
;MLGLVILQLKRLGQSKELTNLISRILPNHDRQLLKEMDVHERDLAALRNHHDLLCTLFWATPPDIRPPIHQIEKLVVPANSHKEACLINIRAWNQLARFVIAADEGYGIFKSFNSWMKNIFQQMLEQYLSAETDMHRQFQSLSTVMMQGISPDMVKAMAAANKAAAMDVLHACTVSSLDVLRHAKSLGVATYCFNVDQLSAIFTKMDLPGPKTNWSILSTALDVVDHYMDRLEKAVDEQYSSSADATDPQEADDAVLMLDHRLAKGFFHLVNTITHMSWEDLPKSSADLRIACTERSVTIAARLASRFIHSGLYGLSRFFGSGDYCIFERLPHAPGLLQRKFLPLFVSAVLRSNVFDFKDLGNSILELWMLAIVKPQKFLAYENRLADVLKTHDIPFVRRANIPANDQTPSYDTNRAYFACSMTSIRQQLRDADGTTRRQQLRSDFARALKLVMQQMKEDLRYAKTEPVEHEKYIVFVRGVVALIRSHGSDICSLDTFFYDQSQEFSPSPEDPQLRTASIITYGLRLSEGEATAAPQLFHYLHNNFNIALANNSLDQECKILERSMENDVIFGFMLERMLPAILRATSEAEEAWPLLDVYYSAMERFVTRSPVPKNIGDDNVTGGMIGLLEDIVAWFQWAAVSLAADAARTGLTFRDAGLGDATEGAGCDTQPMVFCVRVHTMAQLAALANLLQPYLMTCSCLPTAPSIQARLDGIVTGYYQFIESALADLAPVRVDKRRRYIHPDNTVADEPNDGNNQLGPKTLFSSFLVVENSTVSSSLSNSCTVGVRNDNSSIANTMRRYTGGNNRPGDGSQVDQFNRRIVQHVRDNWIVDNGSITVRKAGARPGIGRGPGMMAGSATTAAAGPGVPFGPWSMAELLAELQLQLQLWTLRPASAYGMGPQSRRLFPGRLREKRRL
;
A
#
# COMPACT_ATOMS: atom_id res chain seq x y z
N MET A 1 -8.65 54.55 36.28
CA MET A 1 -8.38 55.56 37.32
C MET A 1 -8.83 55.11 38.70
N LEU A 2 -10.12 54.85 38.93
CA LEU A 2 -10.63 54.44 40.25
C LEU A 2 -9.88 53.24 40.87
N GLY A 3 -9.67 52.15 40.10
CA GLY A 3 -8.92 50.99 40.58
C GLY A 3 -7.49 51.32 41.04
N LEU A 4 -6.81 52.29 40.39
CA LEU A 4 -5.48 52.72 40.79
C LEU A 4 -5.50 53.50 42.12
N VAL A 5 -6.52 54.34 42.32
CA VAL A 5 -6.72 55.06 43.59
C VAL A 5 -6.94 54.07 44.73
N ILE A 6 -7.78 53.06 44.51
CA ILE A 6 -8.02 52.00 45.50
C ILE A 6 -6.73 51.24 45.83
N LEU A 7 -5.97 50.82 44.81
CA LEU A 7 -4.68 50.15 45.02
C LEU A 7 -3.66 51.03 45.76
N GLN A 8 -3.66 52.34 45.49
CA GLN A 8 -2.80 53.29 46.18
C GLN A 8 -3.21 53.46 47.65
N LEU A 9 -4.50 53.64 47.95
CA LEU A 9 -4.99 53.70 49.34
C LEU A 9 -4.68 52.40 50.10
N LYS A 10 -4.82 51.25 49.45
CA LYS A 10 -4.43 49.94 50.01
C LYS A 10 -2.93 49.89 50.32
N ARG A 11 -2.06 50.32 49.40
CA ARG A 11 -0.60 50.40 49.63
C ARG A 11 -0.23 51.34 50.78
N LEU A 12 -1.00 52.40 50.98
CA LEU A 12 -0.78 53.38 52.05
C LEU A 12 -1.39 52.96 53.39
N GLY A 13 -2.08 51.80 53.47
CA GLY A 13 -2.75 51.34 54.70
C GLY A 13 -3.95 52.19 55.14
N GLN A 14 -4.52 53.00 54.22
CA GLN A 14 -5.61 53.95 54.50
C GLN A 14 -6.98 53.24 54.42
N SER A 15 -7.21 52.26 55.31
CA SER A 15 -8.39 51.40 55.25
C SER A 15 -9.71 52.15 55.46
N LYS A 16 -9.73 53.21 56.28
CA LYS A 16 -10.95 53.98 56.57
C LYS A 16 -11.38 54.83 55.37
N GLU A 17 -10.42 55.49 54.73
CA GLU A 17 -10.59 56.27 53.50
C GLU A 17 -11.06 55.36 52.38
N LEU A 18 -10.49 54.16 52.30
CA LEU A 18 -10.88 53.13 51.34
C LEU A 18 -12.34 52.69 51.54
N THR A 19 -12.76 52.31 52.75
CA THR A 19 -14.15 51.92 53.03
C THR A 19 -15.14 53.05 52.73
N ASN A 20 -14.80 54.28 53.11
CA ASN A 20 -15.61 55.46 52.81
C ASN A 20 -15.74 55.68 51.29
N LEU A 21 -14.64 55.54 50.54
CA LEU A 21 -14.64 55.67 49.09
C LEU A 21 -15.55 54.63 48.42
N ILE A 22 -15.43 53.36 48.83
CA ILE A 22 -16.25 52.26 48.29
C ILE A 22 -17.74 52.52 48.56
N SER A 23 -18.09 52.86 49.81
CA SER A 23 -19.49 53.10 50.21
C SER A 23 -20.18 54.22 49.41
N ARG A 24 -19.43 55.22 48.94
CA ARG A 24 -19.95 56.36 48.17
C ARG A 24 -20.09 56.06 46.67
N ILE A 25 -19.34 55.10 46.16
CA ILE A 25 -19.28 54.77 44.74
C ILE A 25 -20.20 53.62 44.39
N LEU A 26 -20.53 52.76 45.36
CA LEU A 26 -21.44 51.65 45.14
C LEU A 26 -22.80 52.17 44.62
N PRO A 27 -23.22 51.76 43.41
CA PRO A 27 -24.50 52.20 42.86
C PRO A 27 -25.66 51.68 43.72
N ASN A 28 -26.65 52.53 43.99
CA ASN A 28 -27.85 52.18 44.75
C ASN A 28 -29.04 51.78 43.86
N HIS A 29 -28.81 51.51 42.57
CA HIS A 29 -29.89 51.20 41.61
C HIS A 29 -29.66 49.85 40.90
N ASP A 30 -30.73 49.08 40.70
CA ASP A 30 -30.71 47.80 39.97
C ASP A 30 -31.56 47.92 38.70
N ARG A 31 -31.06 48.65 37.69
CA ARG A 31 -31.79 48.83 36.44
C ARG A 31 -31.71 47.56 35.59
N GLN A 32 -32.84 46.87 35.43
CA GLN A 32 -32.95 45.65 34.61
C GLN A 32 -33.32 45.98 33.16
N LEU A 33 -32.75 45.24 32.21
CA LEU A 33 -33.09 45.30 30.78
C LEU A 33 -33.91 44.05 30.42
N LEU A 34 -35.22 44.22 30.25
CA LEU A 34 -36.15 43.13 29.91
C LEU A 34 -36.15 42.85 28.39
N LYS A 35 -36.38 41.59 28.00
CA LYS A 35 -36.46 41.14 26.59
C LYS A 35 -37.55 41.86 25.79
N GLU A 36 -38.63 42.26 26.46
CA GLU A 36 -39.80 42.89 25.85
C GLU A 36 -39.62 44.39 25.58
N MET A 37 -38.53 44.99 26.07
CA MET A 37 -38.25 46.41 25.89
C MET A 37 -37.37 46.64 24.66
N ASP A 38 -37.59 47.75 23.96
CA ASP A 38 -36.63 48.25 22.97
C ASP A 38 -35.33 48.64 23.67
N VAL A 39 -34.35 47.72 23.65
CA VAL A 39 -33.03 47.93 24.24
C VAL A 39 -32.21 48.78 23.29
N HIS A 40 -31.96 50.03 23.68
CA HIS A 40 -31.12 50.94 22.90
C HIS A 40 -29.64 50.73 23.25
N GLU A 41 -28.74 51.09 22.33
CA GLU A 41 -27.27 51.01 22.55
C GLU A 41 -26.82 51.74 23.83
N ARG A 42 -27.45 52.89 24.14
CA ARG A 42 -27.20 53.66 25.37
C ARG A 42 -27.52 52.87 26.66
N ASP A 43 -28.53 52.02 26.63
CA ASP A 43 -28.96 51.24 27.79
C ASP A 43 -27.97 50.10 28.04
N LEU A 44 -27.49 49.44 26.97
CA LEU A 44 -26.40 48.46 27.04
C LEU A 44 -25.08 49.09 27.52
N ALA A 45 -24.75 50.29 27.04
CA ALA A 45 -23.58 51.03 27.49
C ALA A 45 -23.66 51.38 28.99
N ALA A 46 -24.82 51.80 29.48
CA ALA A 46 -25.04 52.06 30.89
C ALA A 46 -24.90 50.79 31.74
N LEU A 47 -25.48 49.66 31.31
CA LEU A 47 -25.32 48.36 31.97
C LEU A 47 -23.86 47.90 32.00
N ARG A 48 -23.15 48.05 30.87
CA ARG A 48 -21.73 47.73 30.77
C ARG A 48 -20.89 48.58 31.73
N ASN A 49 -21.14 49.90 31.78
CA ASN A 49 -20.46 50.79 32.72
C ASN A 49 -20.72 50.40 34.18
N HIS A 50 -21.95 49.95 34.50
CA HIS A 50 -22.31 49.46 35.82
C HIS A 50 -21.51 48.20 36.18
N HIS A 51 -21.46 47.20 35.28
CA HIS A 51 -20.64 46.01 35.46
C HIS A 51 -19.14 46.36 35.57
N ASP A 52 -18.60 47.20 34.69
CA ASP A 52 -17.18 47.59 34.69
C ASP A 52 -16.80 48.29 36.02
N LEU A 53 -17.69 49.11 36.57
CA LEU A 53 -17.50 49.74 37.88
C LEU A 53 -17.45 48.70 39.00
N LEU A 54 -18.45 47.84 39.10
CA LEU A 54 -18.52 46.82 40.15
C LEU A 54 -17.36 45.81 40.04
N CYS A 55 -16.99 45.41 38.83
CA CYS A 55 -15.82 44.56 38.59
C CYS A 55 -14.53 45.24 39.04
N THR A 56 -14.36 46.54 38.75
CA THR A 56 -13.19 47.32 39.20
C THR A 56 -13.14 47.39 40.73
N LEU A 57 -14.28 47.61 41.39
CA LEU A 57 -14.37 47.60 42.84
C LEU A 57 -14.01 46.23 43.41
N PHE A 58 -14.59 45.15 42.89
CA PHE A 58 -14.28 43.78 43.36
C PHE A 58 -12.80 43.44 43.24
N TRP A 59 -12.20 43.71 42.09
CA TRP A 59 -10.80 43.41 41.81
C TRP A 59 -9.82 44.24 42.65
N ALA A 60 -10.07 45.55 42.78
CA ALA A 60 -9.10 46.45 43.43
C ALA A 60 -9.16 46.37 44.96
N THR A 61 -10.31 45.99 45.54
CA THR A 61 -10.54 46.02 46.98
C THR A 61 -10.07 44.74 47.70
N PRO A 62 -9.56 44.87 48.95
CA PRO A 62 -9.32 43.73 49.83
C PRO A 62 -10.59 42.86 50.04
N PRO A 63 -10.44 41.53 50.23
CA PRO A 63 -11.58 40.59 50.33
C PRO A 63 -12.65 40.96 51.36
N ASP A 64 -12.24 41.59 52.47
CA ASP A 64 -13.10 42.00 53.60
C ASP A 64 -14.09 43.13 53.27
N ILE A 65 -13.84 43.92 52.22
CA ILE A 65 -14.68 45.07 51.85
C ILE A 65 -15.13 45.03 50.38
N ARG A 66 -15.08 43.84 49.74
CA ARG A 66 -15.54 43.68 48.36
C ARG A 66 -17.05 43.88 48.26
N PRO A 67 -17.54 44.46 47.14
CA PRO A 67 -18.96 44.39 46.82
C PRO A 67 -19.39 42.92 46.75
N PRO A 68 -20.52 42.53 47.40
CA PRO A 68 -21.04 41.19 47.30
C PRO A 68 -21.31 40.77 45.85
N ILE A 69 -20.91 39.55 45.48
CA ILE A 69 -21.04 39.03 44.10
C ILE A 69 -22.48 39.13 43.58
N HIS A 70 -23.48 38.92 44.44
CA HIS A 70 -24.89 38.99 44.05
C HIS A 70 -25.32 40.36 43.50
N GLN A 71 -24.65 41.45 43.89
CA GLN A 71 -24.91 42.80 43.34
C GLN A 71 -24.43 42.94 41.90
N ILE A 72 -23.49 42.08 41.48
CA ILE A 72 -23.00 42.03 40.10
C ILE A 72 -23.85 41.05 39.29
N GLU A 73 -24.07 39.84 39.82
CA GLU A 73 -24.87 38.78 39.19
C GLU A 73 -26.27 39.28 38.84
N LYS A 74 -27.00 39.87 39.81
CA LYS A 74 -28.43 40.19 39.69
C LYS A 74 -28.75 41.43 38.84
N LEU A 75 -27.74 42.13 38.30
CA LEU A 75 -27.97 43.19 37.31
C LEU A 75 -28.67 42.68 36.04
N VAL A 76 -28.50 41.39 35.75
CA VAL A 76 -29.10 40.72 34.61
C VAL A 76 -29.78 39.44 35.10
N VAL A 77 -31.05 39.26 34.72
CA VAL A 77 -31.80 38.03 34.99
C VAL A 77 -31.88 37.26 33.67
N PRO A 78 -31.11 36.17 33.47
CA PRO A 78 -31.03 35.47 32.18
C PRO A 78 -32.39 35.07 31.60
N ALA A 79 -33.33 34.66 32.46
CA ALA A 79 -34.69 34.34 32.07
C ALA A 79 -35.38 35.48 31.27
N ASN A 80 -35.16 36.72 31.69
CA ASN A 80 -35.94 37.87 31.26
C ASN A 80 -35.12 38.91 30.49
N SER A 81 -33.81 38.71 30.31
CA SER A 81 -32.92 39.71 29.74
C SER A 81 -32.58 39.46 28.26
N HIS A 82 -32.35 40.56 27.53
CA HIS A 82 -31.89 40.51 26.14
C HIS A 82 -30.54 39.78 26.05
N LYS A 83 -30.27 39.07 24.93
CA LYS A 83 -29.01 38.32 24.71
C LYS A 83 -27.78 39.15 25.04
N GLU A 84 -27.70 40.37 24.53
CA GLU A 84 -26.55 41.27 24.75
C GLU A 84 -26.34 41.64 26.22
N ALA A 85 -27.41 41.75 27.01
CA ALA A 85 -27.28 41.96 28.45
C ALA A 85 -26.68 40.72 29.14
N CYS A 86 -27.11 39.52 28.75
CA CYS A 86 -26.52 38.27 29.22
C CYS A 86 -25.04 38.16 28.87
N LEU A 87 -24.63 38.58 27.66
CA LEU A 87 -23.23 38.57 27.25
C LEU A 87 -22.36 39.55 28.06
N ILE A 88 -22.89 40.74 28.40
CA ILE A 88 -22.21 41.68 29.31
C ILE A 88 -22.03 41.05 30.69
N ASN A 89 -23.06 40.38 31.21
CA ASN A 89 -23.02 39.71 32.52
C ASN A 89 -22.00 38.55 32.53
N ILE A 90 -21.98 37.71 31.50
CA ILE A 90 -20.99 36.62 31.34
C ILE A 90 -19.57 37.18 31.21
N ARG A 91 -19.39 38.30 30.52
CA ARG A 91 -18.07 38.96 30.42
C ARG A 91 -17.58 39.43 31.80
N ALA A 92 -18.47 40.02 32.60
CA ALA A 92 -18.16 40.40 33.98
C ALA A 92 -17.79 39.18 34.82
N TRP A 93 -18.57 38.10 34.73
CA TRP A 93 -18.25 36.82 35.36
C TRP A 93 -16.84 36.34 34.97
N ASN A 94 -16.53 36.29 33.66
CA ASN A 94 -15.26 35.75 33.18
C ASN A 94 -14.07 36.52 33.75
N GLN A 95 -14.12 37.86 33.69
CA GLN A 95 -13.03 38.71 34.17
C GLN A 95 -12.74 38.49 35.66
N LEU A 96 -13.79 38.37 36.48
CA LEU A 96 -13.67 38.20 37.92
C LEU A 96 -13.29 36.77 38.31
N ALA A 97 -13.94 35.76 37.71
CA ALA A 97 -13.63 34.35 37.95
C ALA A 97 -12.17 34.04 37.57
N ARG A 98 -11.73 34.56 36.42
CA ARG A 98 -10.33 34.46 35.97
C ARG A 98 -9.36 35.08 36.97
N PHE A 99 -9.68 36.25 37.52
CA PHE A 99 -8.87 36.88 38.56
C PHE A 99 -8.80 36.01 39.82
N VAL A 100 -9.94 35.54 40.33
CA VAL A 100 -10.02 34.69 41.53
C VAL A 100 -9.16 33.43 41.39
N ILE A 101 -9.22 32.77 40.23
CA ILE A 101 -8.39 31.59 39.94
C ILE A 101 -6.91 31.95 39.81
N ALA A 102 -6.57 33.01 39.06
CA ALA A 102 -5.17 33.39 38.84
C ALA A 102 -4.47 33.88 40.12
N ALA A 103 -5.23 34.52 41.02
CA ALA A 103 -4.80 35.00 42.33
C ALA A 103 -4.84 33.94 43.43
N ASP A 104 -5.33 32.72 43.12
CA ASP A 104 -5.41 31.58 44.04
C ASP A 104 -6.17 31.89 45.35
N GLU A 105 -7.33 32.55 45.22
CA GLU A 105 -8.14 32.93 46.40
C GLU A 105 -8.95 31.76 46.98
N GLY A 106 -8.79 30.56 46.42
CA GLY A 106 -9.38 29.32 46.92
C GLY A 106 -10.85 29.08 46.54
N TYR A 107 -11.28 27.83 46.73
CA TYR A 107 -12.62 27.37 46.37
C TYR A 107 -13.74 28.11 47.11
N GLY A 108 -13.51 28.55 48.36
CA GLY A 108 -14.51 29.25 49.16
C GLY A 108 -15.08 30.50 48.47
N ILE A 109 -14.22 31.29 47.83
CA ILE A 109 -14.62 32.47 47.05
C ILE A 109 -15.17 32.05 45.69
N PHE A 110 -14.52 31.09 45.01
CA PHE A 110 -14.93 30.64 43.69
C PHE A 110 -16.32 29.96 43.66
N LYS A 111 -16.76 29.34 44.76
CA LYS A 111 -18.07 28.67 44.86
C LYS A 111 -19.23 29.56 44.43
N SER A 112 -19.20 30.84 44.79
CA SER A 112 -20.22 31.82 44.40
C SER A 112 -20.21 32.09 42.89
N PHE A 113 -19.03 32.15 42.27
CA PHE A 113 -18.90 32.26 40.81
C PHE A 113 -19.38 31.00 40.09
N ASN A 114 -19.10 29.81 40.63
CA ASN A 114 -19.62 28.56 40.09
C ASN A 114 -21.17 28.55 40.12
N SER A 115 -21.77 28.95 41.25
CA SER A 115 -23.23 29.09 41.35
C SER A 115 -23.79 30.08 40.33
N TRP A 116 -23.15 31.23 40.14
CA TRP A 116 -23.57 32.23 39.16
C TRP A 116 -23.54 31.67 37.73
N MET A 117 -22.45 31.02 37.31
CA MET A 117 -22.37 30.40 35.97
C MET A 117 -23.41 29.30 35.78
N LYS A 118 -23.59 28.45 36.80
CA LYS A 118 -24.60 27.38 36.79
C LYS A 118 -26.01 27.96 36.59
N ASN A 119 -26.34 29.03 37.30
CA ASN A 119 -27.64 29.70 37.21
C ASN A 119 -27.91 30.24 35.80
N ILE A 120 -26.93 30.93 35.19
CA ILE A 120 -27.08 31.45 33.81
C ILE A 120 -27.25 30.30 32.84
N PHE A 121 -26.35 29.31 32.88
CA PHE A 121 -26.35 28.21 31.93
C PHE A 121 -27.66 27.41 31.99
N GLN A 122 -28.16 27.11 33.19
CA GLN A 122 -29.40 26.36 33.36
C GLN A 122 -30.62 27.11 32.83
N GLN A 123 -30.79 28.40 33.17
CA GLN A 123 -31.91 29.20 32.66
C GLN A 123 -31.89 29.32 31.14
N MET A 124 -30.70 29.52 30.55
CA MET A 124 -30.57 29.60 29.10
C MET A 124 -30.80 28.25 28.41
N LEU A 125 -30.40 27.14 29.06
CA LEU A 125 -30.64 25.80 28.56
C LEU A 125 -32.13 25.47 28.58
N GLU A 126 -32.83 25.80 29.66
CA GLU A 126 -34.29 25.63 29.75
C GLU A 126 -35.00 26.39 28.64
N GLN A 127 -34.62 27.66 28.40
CA GLN A 127 -35.14 28.45 27.28
C GLN A 127 -34.85 27.82 25.91
N TYR A 128 -33.64 27.30 25.72
CA TYR A 128 -33.27 26.64 24.48
C TYR A 128 -34.14 25.41 24.21
N LEU A 129 -34.36 24.58 25.24
CA LEU A 129 -35.14 23.35 25.13
C LEU A 129 -36.66 23.63 25.01
N SER A 130 -37.18 24.63 25.71
CA SER A 130 -38.61 24.96 25.74
C SER A 130 -39.07 25.91 24.64
N ALA A 131 -38.16 26.51 23.86
CA ALA A 131 -38.49 27.57 22.90
C ALA A 131 -39.65 27.23 21.94
N GLU A 132 -39.69 26.00 21.42
CA GLU A 132 -40.74 25.59 20.47
C GLU A 132 -42.08 25.34 21.17
N THR A 133 -42.06 24.68 22.33
CA THR A 133 -43.27 24.42 23.12
C THR A 133 -43.87 25.71 23.68
N ASP A 134 -43.02 26.65 24.10
CA ASP A 134 -43.46 27.92 24.66
C ASP A 134 -44.08 28.81 23.59
N MET A 135 -43.50 28.85 22.39
CA MET A 135 -44.10 29.59 21.27
C MET A 135 -45.39 28.95 20.77
N HIS A 136 -45.49 27.62 20.75
CA HIS A 136 -46.74 26.96 20.39
C HIS A 136 -47.86 27.26 21.40
N ARG A 137 -47.55 27.25 22.70
CA ARG A 137 -48.50 27.63 23.76
C ARG A 137 -48.93 29.09 23.66
N GLN A 138 -47.98 30.00 23.46
CA GLN A 138 -48.28 31.42 23.27
C GLN A 138 -49.19 31.61 22.06
N PHE A 139 -48.88 30.96 20.94
CA PHE A 139 -49.70 31.01 19.74
C PHE A 139 -51.13 30.50 19.99
N GLN A 140 -51.29 29.33 20.64
CA GLN A 140 -52.60 28.77 21.00
C GLN A 140 -53.41 29.66 21.95
N SER A 141 -52.73 30.46 22.79
CA SER A 141 -53.39 31.40 23.70
C SER A 141 -53.93 32.67 23.03
N LEU A 142 -53.60 32.91 21.76
CA LEU A 142 -54.08 34.08 21.01
C LEU A 142 -55.55 33.93 20.61
N SER A 143 -56.26 35.06 20.53
CA SER A 143 -57.64 35.09 20.01
C SER A 143 -57.68 34.72 18.52
N THR A 144 -58.80 34.14 18.06
CA THR A 144 -58.98 33.73 16.65
C THR A 144 -58.74 34.87 15.65
N VAL A 145 -59.06 36.11 16.04
CA VAL A 145 -58.83 37.31 15.21
C VAL A 145 -57.34 37.61 15.06
N MET A 146 -56.54 37.47 16.13
CA MET A 146 -55.08 37.67 16.08
C MET A 146 -54.37 36.53 15.33
N MET A 147 -54.88 35.30 15.42
CA MET A 147 -54.31 34.14 14.71
C MET A 147 -54.34 34.27 13.19
N GLN A 148 -55.35 34.95 12.61
CA GLN A 148 -55.50 35.08 11.15
C GLN A 148 -54.32 35.81 10.48
N GLY A 149 -53.59 36.65 11.22
CA GLY A 149 -52.42 37.37 10.71
C GLY A 149 -51.08 36.63 10.87
N ILE A 150 -51.04 35.49 11.56
CA ILE A 150 -49.80 34.84 11.97
C ILE A 150 -49.62 33.53 11.21
N SER A 151 -48.68 33.51 10.27
CA SER A 151 -48.31 32.29 9.56
C SER A 151 -47.63 31.28 10.50
N PRO A 152 -47.90 29.97 10.38
CA PRO A 152 -47.16 28.93 11.10
C PRO A 152 -45.65 28.98 10.83
N ASP A 153 -45.23 29.47 9.65
CA ASP A 153 -43.81 29.66 9.33
C ASP A 153 -43.19 30.79 10.15
N MET A 154 -43.97 31.83 10.49
CA MET A 154 -43.50 32.91 11.36
C MET A 154 -43.24 32.40 12.79
N VAL A 155 -44.12 31.54 13.32
CA VAL A 155 -43.93 30.91 14.64
C VAL A 155 -42.67 30.06 14.65
N LYS A 156 -42.44 29.24 13.62
CA LYS A 156 -41.21 28.45 13.47
C LYS A 156 -39.96 29.32 13.35
N ALA A 157 -40.02 30.42 12.60
CA ALA A 157 -38.91 31.36 12.45
C ALA A 157 -38.56 32.04 13.77
N MET A 158 -39.58 32.48 14.52
CA MET A 158 -39.42 33.09 15.84
C MET A 158 -38.83 32.08 16.85
N ALA A 159 -39.28 30.82 16.83
CA ALA A 159 -38.74 29.76 17.69
C ALA A 159 -37.28 29.47 17.37
N ALA A 160 -36.93 29.43 16.08
CA ALA A 160 -35.55 29.28 15.63
C ALA A 160 -34.66 30.47 16.05
N ALA A 161 -35.16 31.71 15.96
CA ALA A 161 -34.43 32.90 16.39
C ALA A 161 -34.17 32.90 17.91
N ASN A 162 -35.18 32.51 18.71
CA ASN A 162 -35.02 32.38 20.17
C ASN A 162 -34.02 31.26 20.53
N LYS A 163 -34.10 30.08 19.89
CA LYS A 163 -33.12 29.01 20.06
C LYS A 163 -31.70 29.47 19.71
N ALA A 164 -31.53 30.21 18.62
CA ALA A 164 -30.23 30.75 18.21
C ALA A 164 -29.67 31.74 19.26
N ALA A 165 -30.49 32.69 19.72
CA ALA A 165 -30.09 33.64 20.75
C ALA A 165 -29.69 32.94 22.07
N ALA A 166 -30.46 31.93 22.50
CA ALA A 166 -30.13 31.12 23.67
C ALA A 166 -28.81 30.34 23.48
N MET A 167 -28.61 29.75 22.30
CA MET A 167 -27.39 29.01 21.96
C MET A 167 -26.14 29.91 21.98
N ASP A 168 -26.23 31.16 21.54
CA ASP A 168 -25.11 32.10 21.60
C ASP A 168 -24.68 32.38 23.04
N VAL A 169 -25.63 32.51 23.96
CA VAL A 169 -25.34 32.70 25.40
C VAL A 169 -24.75 31.42 26.01
N LEU A 170 -25.29 30.24 25.69
CA LEU A 170 -24.75 28.95 26.13
C LEU A 170 -23.31 28.74 25.62
N HIS A 171 -23.02 29.12 24.38
CA HIS A 171 -21.68 29.07 23.82
C HIS A 171 -20.75 30.05 24.57
N ALA A 172 -21.18 31.28 24.83
CA ALA A 172 -20.41 32.26 25.59
C ALA A 172 -20.11 31.81 27.03
N CYS A 173 -21.05 31.14 27.70
CA CYS A 173 -20.81 30.48 28.99
C CYS A 173 -19.68 29.46 28.89
N THR A 174 -19.71 28.61 27.86
CA THR A 174 -18.72 27.53 27.65
C THR A 174 -17.33 28.09 27.32
N VAL A 175 -17.26 29.13 26.49
CA VAL A 175 -16.00 29.84 26.19
C VAL A 175 -15.42 30.49 27.44
N SER A 176 -16.26 31.08 28.28
CA SER A 176 -15.81 31.72 29.53
C SER A 176 -15.34 30.68 30.54
N SER A 177 -16.05 29.56 30.69
CA SER A 177 -15.62 28.42 31.52
C SER A 177 -14.26 27.88 31.10
N LEU A 178 -14.01 27.75 29.79
CA LEU A 178 -12.71 27.35 29.25
C LEU A 178 -11.60 28.36 29.59
N ASP A 179 -11.87 29.66 29.42
CA ASP A 179 -10.91 30.71 29.74
C ASP A 179 -10.50 30.65 31.22
N VAL A 180 -11.46 30.56 32.13
CA VAL A 180 -11.19 30.40 33.58
C VAL A 180 -10.38 29.14 33.87
N LEU A 181 -10.74 28.00 33.28
CA LEU A 181 -10.03 26.73 33.48
C LEU A 181 -8.55 26.82 33.04
N ARG A 182 -8.23 27.57 31.97
CA ARG A 182 -6.85 27.76 31.50
C ARG A 182 -5.92 28.42 32.52
N HIS A 183 -6.48 29.16 33.47
CA HIS A 183 -5.73 29.81 34.54
C HIS A 183 -5.50 28.92 35.77
N ALA A 184 -6.11 27.73 35.83
CA ALA A 184 -5.87 26.77 36.90
C ALA A 184 -4.41 26.29 36.89
N LYS A 185 -3.74 26.39 38.05
CA LYS A 185 -2.32 26.03 38.20
C LYS A 185 -2.11 24.59 38.69
N SER A 186 -3.04 24.05 39.47
CA SER A 186 -3.03 22.69 40.01
C SER A 186 -4.26 21.89 39.55
N LEU A 187 -4.20 20.56 39.72
CA LEU A 187 -5.32 19.68 39.41
C LEU A 187 -6.56 20.03 40.24
N GLY A 188 -6.43 20.29 41.55
CA GLY A 188 -7.56 20.65 42.40
C GLY A 188 -8.27 21.92 41.98
N VAL A 189 -7.50 22.94 41.59
CA VAL A 189 -8.04 24.18 41.02
C VAL A 189 -8.79 23.89 39.72
N ALA A 190 -8.19 23.08 38.85
CA ALA A 190 -8.83 22.67 37.61
C ALA A 190 -10.13 21.91 37.88
N THR A 191 -10.16 21.00 38.85
CA THR A 191 -11.32 20.16 39.19
C THR A 191 -12.51 20.96 39.69
N TYR A 192 -12.33 21.94 40.58
CA TYR A 192 -13.48 22.70 41.07
C TYR A 192 -13.98 23.77 40.09
N CYS A 193 -13.17 24.19 39.10
CA CYS A 193 -13.61 25.07 38.02
C CYS A 193 -14.04 24.31 36.75
N PHE A 194 -13.82 23.00 36.71
CA PHE A 194 -14.33 22.10 35.68
C PHE A 194 -15.85 21.97 35.81
N ASN A 195 -16.57 22.76 35.02
CA ASN A 195 -18.04 22.81 35.02
C ASN A 195 -18.65 21.53 34.40
N VAL A 196 -18.50 20.39 35.08
CA VAL A 196 -18.90 19.08 34.56
C VAL A 196 -20.40 18.95 34.30
N ASP A 197 -21.26 19.62 35.08
CA ASP A 197 -22.71 19.64 34.85
C ASP A 197 -23.06 20.35 33.53
N GLN A 198 -22.33 21.41 33.21
CA GLN A 198 -22.47 22.15 31.95
C GLN A 198 -22.10 21.25 30.77
N LEU A 199 -20.96 20.56 30.84
CA LEU A 199 -20.52 19.64 29.78
C LEU A 199 -21.46 18.45 29.62
N SER A 200 -21.89 17.85 30.74
CA SER A 200 -22.86 16.75 30.75
C SER A 200 -24.15 17.16 30.06
N ALA A 201 -24.67 18.37 30.33
CA ALA A 201 -25.83 18.90 29.64
C ALA A 201 -25.60 19.13 28.13
N ILE A 202 -24.42 19.62 27.73
CA ILE A 202 -24.06 19.76 26.30
C ILE A 202 -24.09 18.39 25.60
N PHE A 203 -23.52 17.35 26.22
CA PHE A 203 -23.42 16.02 25.62
C PHE A 203 -24.71 15.21 25.62
N THR A 204 -25.67 15.53 26.50
CA THR A 204 -26.88 14.71 26.70
C THR A 204 -28.21 15.39 26.38
N LYS A 205 -28.29 16.72 26.50
CA LYS A 205 -29.57 17.45 26.40
C LYS A 205 -29.68 18.30 25.13
N MET A 206 -28.56 18.72 24.54
CA MET A 206 -28.60 19.52 23.30
C MET A 206 -28.96 18.63 22.12
N ASP A 207 -29.59 19.22 21.09
CA ASP A 207 -29.93 18.57 19.83
C ASP A 207 -28.65 18.28 19.02
N LEU A 208 -27.82 17.36 19.53
CA LEU A 208 -26.56 16.90 18.96
C LEU A 208 -26.63 15.38 18.73
N PRO A 209 -26.46 14.88 17.49
CA PRO A 209 -26.40 15.62 16.22
C PRO A 209 -27.78 15.79 15.56
N GLY A 210 -28.01 16.95 14.97
CA GLY A 210 -29.20 17.34 14.22
C GLY A 210 -28.86 18.33 13.09
N PRO A 211 -29.78 18.60 12.16
CA PRO A 211 -29.51 19.44 10.98
C PRO A 211 -29.16 20.89 11.32
N LYS A 212 -29.57 21.37 12.51
CA LYS A 212 -29.26 22.71 13.03
C LYS A 212 -28.27 22.66 14.21
N THR A 213 -27.52 21.57 14.35
CA THR A 213 -26.51 21.44 15.39
C THR A 213 -25.51 22.58 15.33
N ASN A 214 -25.31 23.23 16.46
CA ASN A 214 -24.21 24.16 16.61
C ASN A 214 -22.93 23.39 16.97
N TRP A 215 -22.05 23.18 15.99
CA TRP A 215 -20.76 22.52 16.21
C TRP A 215 -19.76 23.39 16.98
N SER A 216 -19.97 24.71 17.11
CA SER A 216 -19.06 25.60 17.84
C SER A 216 -19.05 25.32 19.34
N ILE A 217 -20.24 25.13 19.94
CA ILE A 217 -20.36 24.82 21.36
C ILE A 217 -19.76 23.44 21.68
N LEU A 218 -19.96 22.46 20.79
CA LEU A 218 -19.31 21.15 20.94
C LEU A 218 -17.79 21.29 20.85
N SER A 219 -17.26 22.02 19.87
CA SER A 219 -15.82 22.27 19.77
C SER A 219 -15.25 22.88 21.04
N THR A 220 -15.91 23.89 21.61
CA THR A 220 -15.47 24.51 22.88
C THR A 220 -15.63 23.56 24.07
N ALA A 221 -16.69 22.75 24.12
CA ALA A 221 -16.85 21.73 25.17
C ALA A 221 -15.73 20.68 25.10
N LEU A 222 -15.34 20.27 23.89
CA LEU A 222 -14.19 19.39 23.68
C LEU A 222 -12.90 20.07 24.16
N ASP A 223 -12.67 21.35 23.87
CA ASP A 223 -11.51 22.11 24.39
C ASP A 223 -11.44 22.11 25.92
N VAL A 224 -12.59 22.20 26.60
CA VAL A 224 -12.66 22.16 28.08
C VAL A 224 -12.22 20.78 28.60
N VAL A 225 -12.73 19.70 28.00
CA VAL A 225 -12.34 18.34 28.39
C VAL A 225 -10.87 18.09 28.09
N ASP A 226 -10.40 18.48 26.90
CA ASP A 226 -9.01 18.32 26.46
C ASP A 226 -8.04 19.02 27.41
N HIS A 227 -8.33 20.28 27.77
CA HIS A 227 -7.49 21.03 28.70
C HIS A 227 -7.50 20.45 30.12
N TYR A 228 -8.66 19.95 30.59
CA TYR A 228 -8.72 19.27 31.88
C TYR A 228 -7.92 17.97 31.87
N MET A 229 -8.02 17.19 30.79
CA MET A 229 -7.23 15.97 30.59
C MET A 229 -5.73 16.26 30.55
N ASP A 230 -5.29 17.36 29.91
CA ASP A 230 -3.88 17.77 29.93
C ASP A 230 -3.39 18.07 31.35
N ARG A 231 -4.24 18.69 32.19
CA ARG A 231 -3.91 18.95 33.61
C ARG A 231 -3.86 17.67 34.43
N LEU A 232 -4.79 16.75 34.21
CA LEU A 232 -4.83 15.45 34.87
C LEU A 232 -3.61 14.61 34.50
N GLU A 233 -3.30 14.48 33.20
CA GLU A 233 -2.15 13.72 32.72
C GLU A 233 -0.83 14.31 33.24
N LYS A 234 -0.69 15.65 33.22
CA LYS A 234 0.47 16.32 33.81
C LYS A 234 0.62 16.03 35.31
N ALA A 235 -0.46 16.06 36.08
CA ALA A 235 -0.42 15.76 37.51
C ALA A 235 -0.01 14.30 37.79
N VAL A 236 -0.48 13.36 36.97
CA VAL A 236 -0.08 11.95 37.04
C VAL A 236 1.40 11.76 36.68
N ASP A 237 1.91 12.45 35.66
CA ASP A 237 3.32 12.37 35.27
C ASP A 237 4.25 12.98 36.34
N GLU A 238 3.80 14.04 37.02
CA GLU A 238 4.51 14.68 38.14
C GLU A 238 4.59 13.77 39.39
N GLN A 239 3.67 12.82 39.57
CA GLN A 239 3.74 11.83 40.67
C GLN A 239 4.90 10.83 40.49
N TYR A 240 5.21 10.45 39.26
CA TYR A 240 6.33 9.55 38.95
C TYR A 240 7.68 10.26 38.91
N SER A 241 7.67 11.59 38.69
CA SER A 241 8.84 12.43 38.77
C SER A 241 9.11 12.74 40.25
N SER A 242 10.29 12.39 40.79
CA SER A 242 10.64 12.52 42.22
C SER A 242 10.74 13.98 42.73
N SER A 243 9.67 14.74 42.61
CA SER A 243 9.55 16.15 42.96
C SER A 243 8.84 16.31 44.31
N ALA A 244 9.27 17.29 45.10
CA ALA A 244 8.71 17.56 46.43
C ALA A 244 7.28 18.12 46.40
N ASP A 245 6.82 18.59 45.23
CA ASP A 245 5.51 19.19 45.00
C ASP A 245 4.53 18.22 44.29
N ALA A 246 4.77 16.90 44.38
CA ALA A 246 3.93 15.90 43.74
C ALA A 246 2.46 16.01 44.18
N THR A 247 1.55 15.98 43.20
CA THR A 247 0.10 15.97 43.42
C THR A 247 -0.29 14.73 44.24
N ASP A 248 -1.21 14.85 45.21
CA ASP A 248 -1.70 13.72 46.00
C ASP A 248 -2.25 12.62 45.06
N PRO A 249 -1.77 11.37 45.12
CA PRO A 249 -2.33 10.26 44.36
C PRO A 249 -3.86 10.16 44.46
N GLN A 250 -4.41 10.44 45.65
CA GLN A 250 -5.85 10.43 45.87
C GLN A 250 -6.58 11.49 45.03
N GLU A 251 -5.97 12.65 44.79
CA GLU A 251 -6.57 13.74 44.01
C GLU A 251 -6.68 13.38 42.51
N ALA A 252 -5.68 12.68 41.97
CA ALA A 252 -5.72 12.17 40.60
C ALA A 252 -6.78 11.08 40.43
N ASP A 253 -6.87 10.16 41.39
CA ASP A 253 -7.89 9.09 41.39
C ASP A 253 -9.31 9.67 41.50
N ASP A 254 -9.52 10.64 42.39
CA ASP A 254 -10.80 11.34 42.55
C ASP A 254 -11.21 12.08 41.26
N ALA A 255 -10.24 12.67 40.55
CA ALA A 255 -10.46 13.31 39.25
C ALA A 255 -10.90 12.30 38.17
N VAL A 256 -10.25 11.14 38.10
CA VAL A 256 -10.63 10.05 37.18
C VAL A 256 -12.03 9.53 37.49
N LEU A 257 -12.35 9.31 38.77
CA LEU A 257 -13.68 8.87 39.20
C LEU A 257 -14.75 9.93 38.88
N MET A 258 -14.45 11.22 39.05
CA MET A 258 -15.37 12.30 38.70
C MET A 258 -15.71 12.29 37.21
N LEU A 259 -14.70 12.11 36.34
CA LEU A 259 -14.90 12.00 34.89
C LEU A 259 -15.78 10.79 34.53
N ASP A 260 -15.53 9.63 35.16
CA ASP A 260 -16.31 8.42 34.95
C ASP A 260 -17.80 8.61 35.33
N HIS A 261 -18.06 9.07 36.55
CA HIS A 261 -19.41 9.12 37.11
C HIS A 261 -20.27 10.24 36.53
N ARG A 262 -19.66 11.38 36.17
CA ARG A 262 -20.42 12.60 35.83
C ARG A 262 -20.38 12.99 34.36
N LEU A 263 -19.38 12.51 33.61
CA LEU A 263 -19.15 12.94 32.22
C LEU A 263 -19.19 11.79 31.22
N ALA A 264 -18.53 10.67 31.53
CA ALA A 264 -18.16 9.66 30.54
C ALA A 264 -19.37 9.11 29.78
N LYS A 265 -20.41 8.61 30.45
CA LYS A 265 -21.56 7.99 29.77
C LYS A 265 -22.20 8.90 28.71
N GLY A 266 -22.45 10.16 29.06
CA GLY A 266 -23.02 11.14 28.12
C GLY A 266 -22.07 11.44 26.96
N PHE A 267 -20.78 11.57 27.25
CA PHE A 267 -19.76 11.83 26.24
C PHE A 267 -19.56 10.64 25.27
N PHE A 268 -19.40 9.42 25.79
CA PHE A 268 -19.25 8.21 24.98
C PHE A 268 -20.50 7.94 24.13
N HIS A 269 -21.71 8.17 24.67
CA HIS A 269 -22.94 8.10 23.89
C HIS A 269 -22.97 9.10 22.71
N LEU A 270 -22.53 10.33 22.94
CA LEU A 270 -22.38 11.33 21.88
C LEU A 270 -21.38 10.86 20.82
N VAL A 271 -20.19 10.39 21.23
CA VAL A 271 -19.14 9.89 20.33
C VAL A 271 -19.66 8.73 19.46
N ASN A 272 -20.37 7.78 20.07
CA ASN A 272 -21.03 6.70 19.34
C ASN A 272 -22.00 7.28 18.29
N THR A 273 -22.88 8.20 18.69
CA THR A 273 -23.89 8.78 17.81
C THR A 273 -23.27 9.53 16.62
N ILE A 274 -22.27 10.39 16.84
CA ILE A 274 -21.67 11.20 15.77
C ILE A 274 -20.80 10.37 14.80
N THR A 275 -20.20 9.28 15.27
CA THR A 275 -19.40 8.38 14.42
C THR A 275 -20.27 7.49 13.53
N HIS A 276 -21.55 7.34 13.82
CA HIS A 276 -22.53 6.62 12.99
C HIS A 276 -23.18 7.44 11.89
N MET A 277 -22.87 8.74 11.79
CA MET A 277 -23.51 9.60 10.79
C MET A 277 -22.76 9.61 9.46
N SER A 278 -23.50 9.56 8.34
CA SER A 278 -22.94 9.76 7.00
C SER A 278 -22.32 11.16 6.84
N TRP A 279 -21.23 11.22 6.07
CA TRP A 279 -20.53 12.45 5.70
C TRP A 279 -20.88 12.94 4.29
N GLU A 280 -21.69 12.18 3.54
CA GLU A 280 -21.99 12.47 2.13
C GLU A 280 -23.07 13.57 1.98
N ASP A 281 -23.94 13.75 2.98
CA ASP A 281 -25.09 14.66 2.94
C ASP A 281 -24.84 16.07 3.53
N LEU A 282 -23.58 16.45 3.81
CA LEU A 282 -23.32 17.69 4.55
C LEU A 282 -23.36 18.95 3.67
N PRO A 283 -23.97 20.05 4.14
CA PRO A 283 -23.70 21.37 3.62
C PRO A 283 -22.21 21.71 3.76
N LYS A 284 -21.58 22.15 2.65
CA LYS A 284 -20.14 22.46 2.60
C LYS A 284 -19.68 23.44 3.69
N SER A 285 -20.54 24.35 4.16
CA SER A 285 -20.17 25.40 5.13
C SER A 285 -19.94 24.90 6.56
N SER A 286 -20.50 23.74 6.95
CA SER A 286 -20.36 23.18 8.31
C SER A 286 -19.62 21.83 8.34
N ALA A 287 -19.20 21.33 7.18
CA ALA A 287 -18.55 20.03 7.06
C ALA A 287 -17.22 19.96 7.83
N ASP A 288 -16.34 20.94 7.64
CA ASP A 288 -15.00 20.92 8.24
C ASP A 288 -15.04 20.94 9.76
N LEU A 289 -15.87 21.81 10.35
CA LEU A 289 -16.01 21.90 11.81
C LEU A 289 -16.62 20.61 12.40
N ARG A 290 -17.58 20.00 11.71
CA ARG A 290 -18.17 18.72 12.11
C ARG A 290 -17.14 17.58 12.06
N ILE A 291 -16.36 17.50 10.98
CA ILE A 291 -15.28 16.52 10.83
C ILE A 291 -14.27 16.69 11.97
N ALA A 292 -13.81 17.92 12.20
CA ALA A 292 -12.87 18.23 13.29
C ALA A 292 -13.44 17.87 14.68
N CYS A 293 -14.70 18.19 14.96
CA CYS A 293 -15.34 17.81 16.23
C CYS A 293 -15.42 16.29 16.39
N THR A 294 -15.74 15.56 15.33
CA THR A 294 -15.84 14.09 15.36
C THR A 294 -14.47 13.47 15.65
N GLU A 295 -13.43 13.92 14.95
CA GLU A 295 -12.05 13.45 15.17
C GLU A 295 -11.54 13.71 16.57
N ARG A 296 -11.79 14.93 17.08
CA ARG A 296 -11.43 15.30 18.45
C ARG A 296 -12.20 14.51 19.47
N SER A 297 -13.49 14.26 19.25
CA SER A 297 -14.32 13.43 20.14
C SER A 297 -13.77 12.01 20.25
N VAL A 298 -13.41 11.38 19.13
CA VAL A 298 -12.79 10.04 19.13
C VAL A 298 -11.43 10.04 19.84
N THR A 299 -10.62 11.07 19.61
CA THR A 299 -9.30 11.20 20.25
C THR A 299 -9.42 11.38 21.77
N ILE A 300 -10.32 12.25 22.24
CA ILE A 300 -10.57 12.47 23.67
C ILE A 300 -11.18 11.22 24.30
N ALA A 301 -12.09 10.53 23.62
CA ALA A 301 -12.66 9.28 24.10
C ALA A 301 -11.59 8.18 24.28
N ALA A 302 -10.61 8.10 23.36
CA ALA A 302 -9.46 7.23 23.50
C ALA A 302 -8.54 7.61 24.67
N ARG A 303 -8.31 8.92 24.91
CA ARG A 303 -7.54 9.39 26.08
C ARG A 303 -8.25 9.03 27.39
N LEU A 304 -9.55 9.28 27.49
CA LEU A 304 -10.38 8.91 28.65
C LEU A 304 -10.36 7.39 28.87
N ALA A 305 -10.58 6.60 27.82
CA ALA A 305 -10.49 5.16 27.88
C ALA A 305 -9.13 4.70 28.41
N SER A 306 -8.05 5.28 27.90
CA SER A 306 -6.69 4.99 28.34
C SER A 306 -6.48 5.35 29.81
N ARG A 307 -6.98 6.50 30.28
CA ARG A 307 -6.91 6.86 31.72
C ARG A 307 -7.66 5.84 32.58
N PHE A 308 -8.88 5.45 32.21
CA PHE A 308 -9.64 4.43 32.94
C PHE A 308 -8.94 3.07 32.99
N ILE A 309 -8.23 2.70 31.93
CA ILE A 309 -7.44 1.46 31.88
C ILE A 309 -6.22 1.55 32.81
N HIS A 310 -5.47 2.66 32.78
CA HIS A 310 -4.32 2.84 33.70
C HIS A 310 -4.75 2.86 35.17
N SER A 311 -5.93 3.40 35.49
CA SER A 311 -6.51 3.37 36.84
C SER A 311 -7.17 2.02 37.19
N GLY A 312 -7.17 1.03 36.28
CA GLY A 312 -7.73 -0.30 36.53
C GLY A 312 -9.26 -0.39 36.61
N LEU A 313 -9.98 0.65 36.16
CA LEU A 313 -11.45 0.67 36.21
C LEU A 313 -12.06 -0.27 35.17
N TYR A 314 -11.51 -0.28 33.95
CA TYR A 314 -12.07 -0.99 32.81
C TYR A 314 -10.98 -1.63 31.93
N GLY A 315 -11.34 -2.68 31.19
CA GLY A 315 -10.58 -3.13 30.02
C GLY A 315 -11.00 -2.39 28.74
N LEU A 316 -10.20 -2.49 27.67
CA LEU A 316 -10.53 -1.93 26.36
C LEU A 316 -11.87 -2.45 25.82
N SER A 317 -12.22 -3.70 26.11
CA SER A 317 -13.50 -4.35 25.77
C SER A 317 -14.72 -3.55 26.22
N ARG A 318 -14.61 -2.68 27.23
CA ARG A 318 -15.69 -1.81 27.69
C ARG A 318 -16.15 -0.79 26.64
N PHE A 319 -15.27 -0.44 25.70
CA PHE A 319 -15.52 0.57 24.66
C PHE A 319 -15.97 -0.04 23.32
N PHE A 320 -16.14 -1.37 23.26
CA PHE A 320 -16.58 -2.13 22.11
C PHE A 320 -17.83 -2.98 22.45
N GLY A 321 -18.64 -3.31 21.45
CA GLY A 321 -19.83 -4.14 21.60
C GLY A 321 -21.07 -3.35 22.04
N SER A 322 -21.53 -3.59 23.27
CA SER A 322 -22.76 -2.99 23.80
C SER A 322 -22.53 -2.41 25.19
N GLY A 323 -23.11 -1.25 25.47
CA GLY A 323 -23.11 -0.64 26.80
C GLY A 323 -22.89 0.87 26.77
N ASP A 324 -22.93 1.49 27.94
CA ASP A 324 -22.93 2.96 28.11
C ASP A 324 -21.64 3.65 27.60
N TYR A 325 -20.53 2.91 27.45
CA TYR A 325 -19.22 3.43 27.04
C TYR A 325 -18.82 2.99 25.63
N CYS A 326 -19.71 2.25 24.95
CA CYS A 326 -19.43 1.70 23.64
C CYS A 326 -19.27 2.82 22.59
N ILE A 327 -18.13 2.84 21.90
CA ILE A 327 -17.90 3.66 20.70
C ILE A 327 -18.12 2.82 19.43
N PHE A 328 -17.80 1.53 19.52
CA PHE A 328 -17.80 0.61 18.39
C PHE A 328 -18.77 -0.55 18.65
N GLU A 329 -19.89 -0.61 17.93
CA GLU A 329 -20.98 -1.59 18.18
C GLU A 329 -20.56 -3.06 18.07
N ARG A 330 -19.43 -3.31 17.39
CA ARG A 330 -18.88 -4.64 17.17
C ARG A 330 -17.38 -4.63 17.44
N LEU A 331 -16.85 -5.81 17.73
CA LEU A 331 -15.42 -6.03 17.88
C LEU A 331 -14.65 -5.55 16.64
N PRO A 332 -13.35 -5.20 16.77
CA PRO A 332 -12.53 -4.62 15.70
C PRO A 332 -12.51 -5.39 14.38
N HIS A 333 -12.81 -6.70 14.41
CA HIS A 333 -12.91 -7.56 13.23
C HIS A 333 -14.27 -7.53 12.50
N ALA A 334 -15.25 -6.76 12.97
CA ALA A 334 -16.57 -6.66 12.37
C ALA A 334 -17.29 -5.29 12.52
N PRO A 335 -16.66 -4.11 12.75
CA PRO A 335 -17.44 -2.87 12.81
C PRO A 335 -18.05 -2.55 11.44
N GLY A 336 -19.18 -1.85 11.42
CA GLY A 336 -19.68 -1.27 10.18
C GLY A 336 -18.60 -0.39 9.53
N LEU A 337 -18.61 -0.30 8.19
CA LEU A 337 -17.55 0.40 7.45
C LEU A 337 -17.33 1.86 7.91
N LEU A 338 -18.41 2.54 8.30
CA LEU A 338 -18.33 3.89 8.83
C LEU A 338 -17.57 3.94 10.18
N GLN A 339 -17.83 3.02 11.10
CA GLN A 339 -17.09 2.92 12.35
C GLN A 339 -15.63 2.48 12.13
N ARG A 340 -15.39 1.56 11.18
CA ARG A 340 -14.02 1.17 10.76
C ARG A 340 -13.20 2.34 10.24
N LYS A 341 -13.82 3.43 9.79
CA LYS A 341 -13.14 4.69 9.46
C LYS A 341 -12.37 5.24 10.66
N PHE A 342 -12.99 5.28 11.83
CA PHE A 342 -12.44 5.92 13.05
C PHE A 342 -11.61 4.97 13.92
N LEU A 343 -11.72 3.67 13.72
CA LEU A 343 -10.95 2.68 14.47
C LEU A 343 -9.43 2.95 14.47
N PRO A 344 -8.77 3.28 13.33
CA PRO A 344 -7.34 3.58 13.33
C PRO A 344 -7.00 4.85 14.12
N LEU A 345 -7.91 5.84 14.14
CA LEU A 345 -7.75 7.05 14.94
C LEU A 345 -7.79 6.73 16.43
N PHE A 346 -8.81 5.99 16.87
CA PHE A 346 -8.96 5.54 18.26
C PHE A 346 -7.74 4.73 18.70
N VAL A 347 -7.35 3.71 17.93
CA VAL A 347 -6.18 2.88 18.23
C VAL A 347 -4.90 3.71 18.27
N SER A 348 -4.72 4.67 17.35
CA SER A 348 -3.53 5.55 17.37
C SER A 348 -3.46 6.41 18.64
N ALA A 349 -4.59 6.82 19.20
CA ALA A 349 -4.63 7.60 20.43
C ALA A 349 -4.40 6.73 21.67
N VAL A 350 -5.00 5.54 21.73
CA VAL A 350 -4.77 4.53 22.78
C VAL A 350 -3.30 4.12 22.85
N LEU A 351 -2.65 3.87 21.70
CA LEU A 351 -1.23 3.51 21.63
C LEU A 351 -0.32 4.68 22.06
N ARG A 352 -0.64 5.93 21.70
CA ARG A 352 0.10 7.11 22.18
C ARG A 352 0.03 7.26 23.71
N SER A 353 -1.06 6.80 24.31
CA SER A 353 -1.20 6.73 25.76
C SER A 353 -0.55 5.48 26.39
N ASN A 354 0.27 4.73 25.66
CA ASN A 354 0.99 3.52 26.11
C ASN A 354 0.11 2.30 26.46
N VAL A 355 -1.10 2.20 25.91
CA VAL A 355 -1.94 1.01 26.06
C VAL A 355 -1.72 0.06 24.88
N PHE A 356 -1.03 -1.05 25.12
CA PHE A 356 -0.66 -2.05 24.10
C PHE A 356 -1.34 -3.42 24.27
N ASP A 357 -1.99 -3.67 25.40
CA ASP A 357 -2.66 -4.95 25.65
C ASP A 357 -4.08 -4.94 25.05
N PHE A 358 -4.25 -5.66 23.94
CA PHE A 358 -5.53 -5.84 23.24
C PHE A 358 -6.11 -7.26 23.45
N LYS A 359 -5.58 -8.04 24.39
CA LYS A 359 -6.02 -9.42 24.63
C LYS A 359 -7.48 -9.52 25.03
N ASP A 360 -7.99 -8.54 25.77
CA ASP A 360 -9.39 -8.50 26.20
C ASP A 360 -10.37 -8.25 25.04
N LEU A 361 -9.90 -7.66 23.93
CA LEU A 361 -10.61 -7.60 22.64
C LEU A 361 -10.49 -8.90 21.83
N GLY A 362 -9.62 -9.82 22.24
CA GLY A 362 -9.29 -11.01 21.46
C GLY A 362 -8.45 -10.73 20.22
N ASN A 363 -7.79 -9.57 20.15
CA ASN A 363 -7.01 -9.16 18.98
C ASN A 363 -5.54 -8.86 19.30
N SER A 364 -4.68 -9.02 18.29
CA SER A 364 -3.31 -8.51 18.33
C SER A 364 -3.16 -7.17 17.61
N ILE A 365 -2.08 -6.43 17.91
CA ILE A 365 -1.73 -5.18 17.20
C ILE A 365 -1.62 -5.44 15.69
N LEU A 366 -1.08 -6.60 15.28
CA LEU A 366 -1.00 -6.99 13.87
C LEU A 366 -2.39 -7.12 13.25
N GLU A 367 -3.32 -7.77 13.94
CA GLU A 367 -4.69 -7.94 13.43
C GLU A 367 -5.39 -6.59 13.27
N LEU A 368 -5.31 -5.72 14.27
CA LEU A 368 -5.88 -4.38 14.21
C LEU A 368 -5.27 -3.56 13.06
N TRP A 369 -3.96 -3.61 12.91
CA TRP A 369 -3.24 -2.92 11.84
C TRP A 369 -3.64 -3.42 10.45
N MET A 370 -3.66 -4.75 10.25
CA MET A 370 -3.97 -5.35 8.96
C MET A 370 -5.44 -5.13 8.58
N LEU A 371 -6.36 -5.17 9.56
CA LEU A 371 -7.78 -4.87 9.36
C LEU A 371 -8.04 -3.38 9.07
N ALA A 372 -7.23 -2.48 9.62
CA ALA A 372 -7.32 -1.05 9.37
C ALA A 372 -7.02 -0.68 7.91
N ILE A 373 -6.03 -1.35 7.29
CA ILE A 373 -5.56 -1.00 5.94
C ILE A 373 -6.34 -1.67 4.80
N VAL A 374 -7.22 -2.65 5.09
CA VAL A 374 -8.00 -3.42 4.09
C VAL A 374 -9.49 -3.06 4.11
N LYS A 375 -9.85 -1.90 3.58
CA LYS A 375 -11.24 -1.44 3.44
C LYS A 375 -11.41 -0.55 2.20
N PRO A 376 -12.65 -0.31 1.72
CA PRO A 376 -12.88 0.56 0.57
C PRO A 376 -12.35 1.99 0.78
N GLN A 377 -11.88 2.62 -0.30
CA GLN A 377 -11.11 3.87 -0.26
C GLN A 377 -11.84 5.01 0.45
N LYS A 378 -13.15 5.13 0.25
CA LYS A 378 -13.96 6.17 0.91
C LYS A 378 -13.98 6.11 2.45
N PHE A 379 -13.61 4.96 3.03
CA PHE A 379 -13.51 4.77 4.47
C PHE A 379 -12.07 4.86 5.00
N LEU A 380 -11.08 5.09 4.13
CA LEU A 380 -9.71 5.41 4.53
C LEU A 380 -9.65 6.87 5.02
N ALA A 381 -8.93 7.12 6.12
CA ALA A 381 -8.75 8.46 6.67
C ALA A 381 -7.54 8.57 7.59
N TYR A 382 -7.34 7.60 8.48
CA TYR A 382 -6.37 7.71 9.59
C TYR A 382 -5.30 6.61 9.59
N GLU A 383 -5.17 5.86 8.49
CA GLU A 383 -4.21 4.75 8.37
C GLU A 383 -2.77 5.26 8.44
N ASN A 384 -2.46 6.40 7.79
CA ASN A 384 -1.14 7.04 7.87
C ASN A 384 -0.81 7.46 9.31
N ARG A 385 -1.79 8.02 10.03
CA ARG A 385 -1.62 8.42 11.44
C ARG A 385 -1.40 7.22 12.36
N LEU A 386 -2.07 6.10 12.11
CA LEU A 386 -1.81 4.86 12.85
C LEU A 386 -0.42 4.30 12.51
N ALA A 387 -0.03 4.31 11.23
CA ALA A 387 1.29 3.87 10.78
C ALA A 387 2.42 4.64 11.48
N ASP A 388 2.26 5.97 11.60
CA ASP A 388 3.23 6.86 12.25
C ASP A 388 3.43 6.51 13.73
N VAL A 389 2.33 6.27 14.46
CA VAL A 389 2.39 5.83 15.87
C VAL A 389 3.05 4.46 15.99
N LEU A 390 2.65 3.51 15.17
CA LEU A 390 3.26 2.18 15.16
C LEU A 390 4.77 2.25 14.87
N LYS A 391 5.20 3.14 13.97
CA LYS A 391 6.62 3.33 13.65
C LYS A 391 7.38 4.00 14.79
N THR A 392 6.76 4.97 15.45
CA THR A 392 7.33 5.64 16.63
C THR A 392 7.60 4.66 17.78
N HIS A 393 6.73 3.66 17.96
CA HIS A 393 6.90 2.59 18.96
C HIS A 393 7.70 1.38 18.44
N ASP A 394 8.43 1.52 17.31
CA ASP A 394 9.23 0.46 16.68
C ASP A 394 8.48 -0.86 16.43
N ILE A 395 7.20 -0.78 16.10
CA ILE A 395 6.41 -1.97 15.75
C ILE A 395 6.92 -2.54 14.41
N PRO A 396 7.32 -3.83 14.36
CA PRO A 396 8.11 -4.37 13.27
C PRO A 396 7.39 -4.39 11.91
N PHE A 397 6.06 -4.33 11.88
CA PHE A 397 5.26 -4.44 10.66
C PHE A 397 5.31 -3.19 9.78
N VAL A 398 5.63 -2.02 10.35
CA VAL A 398 5.70 -0.73 9.65
C VAL A 398 7.12 -0.14 9.60
N ARG A 399 8.12 -0.83 10.18
CA ARG A 399 9.50 -0.33 10.30
C ARG A 399 10.11 0.10 8.97
N ARG A 400 9.85 -0.65 7.89
CA ARG A 400 10.35 -0.36 6.53
C ARG A 400 9.39 0.47 5.66
N ALA A 401 8.23 0.85 6.20
CA ALA A 401 7.26 1.61 5.45
C ALA A 401 7.72 3.06 5.25
N ASN A 402 7.55 3.55 4.03
CA ASN A 402 7.59 4.97 3.74
C ASN A 402 6.23 5.56 4.09
N ILE A 403 6.16 6.33 5.16
CA ILE A 403 4.91 6.91 5.65
C ILE A 403 4.80 8.32 5.06
N PRO A 404 3.74 8.63 4.32
CA PRO A 404 3.48 9.97 3.84
C PRO A 404 3.35 11.00 4.98
N ALA A 405 3.51 12.28 4.66
CA ALA A 405 3.24 13.35 5.62
C ALA A 405 1.79 13.27 6.16
N ASN A 406 1.59 13.72 7.40
CA ASN A 406 0.30 13.59 8.11
C ASN A 406 -0.90 14.23 7.39
N ASP A 407 -0.67 15.22 6.53
CA ASP A 407 -1.74 15.91 5.78
C ASP A 407 -2.17 15.16 4.51
N GLN A 408 -1.45 14.09 4.10
CA GLN A 408 -1.80 13.31 2.93
C GLN A 408 -2.85 12.26 3.24
N THR A 409 -3.89 12.21 2.41
CA THR A 409 -4.95 11.23 2.51
C THR A 409 -4.43 9.83 2.19
N PRO A 410 -4.78 8.81 2.99
CA PRO A 410 -4.42 7.43 2.70
C PRO A 410 -5.07 6.94 1.40
N SER A 411 -4.35 6.12 0.65
CA SER A 411 -4.79 5.57 -0.63
C SER A 411 -4.59 4.06 -0.69
N TYR A 412 -5.15 3.43 -1.73
CA TYR A 412 -4.90 2.01 -1.98
C TYR A 412 -3.42 1.70 -2.24
N ASP A 413 -2.68 2.61 -2.86
CA ASP A 413 -1.25 2.42 -3.12
C ASP A 413 -0.44 2.43 -1.82
N THR A 414 -0.69 3.39 -0.93
CA THR A 414 -0.03 3.46 0.39
C THR A 414 -0.35 2.22 1.21
N ASN A 415 -1.63 1.82 1.25
CA ASN A 415 -2.07 0.69 2.05
C ASN A 415 -1.57 -0.65 1.49
N ARG A 416 -1.47 -0.80 0.16
CA ARG A 416 -0.85 -1.97 -0.46
C ARG A 416 0.64 -2.05 -0.12
N ALA A 417 1.34 -0.92 -0.11
CA ALA A 417 2.75 -0.88 0.31
C ALA A 417 2.92 -1.23 1.80
N TYR A 418 2.03 -0.73 2.67
CA TYR A 418 1.96 -1.12 4.08
C TYR A 418 1.73 -2.61 4.28
N PHE A 419 0.81 -3.20 3.51
CA PHE A 419 0.54 -4.63 3.55
C PHE A 419 1.77 -5.43 3.13
N ALA A 420 2.45 -5.04 2.05
CA ALA A 420 3.68 -5.68 1.59
C ALA A 420 4.83 -5.59 2.63
N CYS A 421 4.98 -4.44 3.29
CA CYS A 421 5.92 -4.26 4.39
C CYS A 421 5.61 -5.21 5.56
N SER A 422 4.33 -5.33 5.92
CA SER A 422 3.86 -6.22 6.98
C SER A 422 4.13 -7.69 6.64
N MET A 423 3.85 -8.12 5.41
CA MET A 423 4.15 -9.48 4.93
C MET A 423 5.66 -9.79 4.97
N THR A 424 6.50 -8.84 4.59
CA THR A 424 7.95 -8.99 4.66
C THR A 424 8.44 -9.14 6.11
N SER A 425 7.88 -8.35 7.03
CA SER A 425 8.19 -8.41 8.45
C SER A 425 7.75 -9.73 9.09
N ILE A 426 6.55 -10.21 8.75
CA ILE A 426 6.01 -11.51 9.17
C ILE A 426 6.95 -12.65 8.79
N ARG A 427 7.40 -12.70 7.52
CA ARG A 427 8.37 -13.70 7.06
C ARG A 427 9.68 -13.61 7.82
N GLN A 428 10.20 -12.40 8.02
CA GLN A 428 11.43 -12.19 8.75
C GLN A 428 11.32 -12.72 10.19
N GLN A 429 10.24 -12.40 10.92
CA GLN A 429 10.04 -12.88 12.28
C GLN A 429 9.92 -14.40 12.37
N LEU A 430 9.32 -15.07 11.38
CA LEU A 430 9.29 -16.54 11.33
C LEU A 430 10.69 -17.15 11.14
N ARG A 431 11.54 -16.52 10.33
CA ARG A 431 12.92 -16.95 10.10
C ARG A 431 13.77 -16.75 11.36
N ASP A 432 13.67 -15.56 11.95
CA ASP A 432 14.45 -15.12 13.11
C ASP A 432 13.91 -15.72 14.43
N ALA A 433 12.83 -16.49 14.40
CA ALA A 433 12.25 -17.11 15.59
C ALA A 433 13.17 -18.19 16.21
N ASP A 434 13.51 -18.00 17.48
CA ASP A 434 14.27 -18.96 18.28
C ASP A 434 13.44 -20.20 18.63
N GLY A 435 13.79 -21.33 18.03
CA GLY A 435 13.18 -22.63 18.34
C GLY A 435 11.87 -22.93 17.59
N THR A 436 11.56 -24.24 17.50
CA THR A 436 10.41 -24.76 16.75
C THR A 436 9.08 -24.34 17.35
N THR A 437 8.95 -24.37 18.68
CA THR A 437 7.71 -24.02 19.39
C THR A 437 7.32 -22.55 19.16
N ARG A 438 8.29 -21.62 19.29
CA ARG A 438 8.03 -20.19 19.07
C ARG A 438 7.64 -19.91 17.62
N ARG A 439 8.33 -20.55 16.67
CA ARG A 439 8.01 -20.44 15.24
C ARG A 439 6.61 -20.96 14.93
N GLN A 440 6.20 -22.08 15.53
CA GLN A 440 4.84 -22.63 15.36
C GLN A 440 3.77 -21.68 15.94
N GLN A 441 4.02 -21.10 17.11
CA GLN A 441 3.13 -20.11 17.72
C GLN A 441 2.96 -18.89 16.81
N LEU A 442 4.06 -18.27 16.38
CA LEU A 442 4.04 -17.12 15.47
C LEU A 442 3.30 -17.45 14.17
N ARG A 443 3.55 -18.63 13.60
CA ARG A 443 2.85 -19.09 12.39
C ARG A 443 1.34 -19.18 12.62
N SER A 444 0.90 -19.66 13.78
CA SER A 444 -0.52 -19.75 14.13
C SER A 444 -1.16 -18.36 14.29
N ASP A 445 -0.46 -17.42 14.93
CA ASP A 445 -0.93 -16.04 15.12
C ASP A 445 -1.02 -15.29 13.78
N PHE A 446 -0.01 -15.42 12.92
CA PHE A 446 0.00 -14.82 11.59
C PHE A 446 -1.07 -15.45 10.68
N ALA A 447 -1.27 -16.77 10.74
CA ALA A 447 -2.33 -17.42 10.00
C ALA A 447 -3.72 -16.93 10.44
N ARG A 448 -3.93 -16.69 11.75
CA ARG A 448 -5.17 -16.10 12.27
C ARG A 448 -5.39 -14.69 11.70
N ALA A 449 -4.38 -13.83 11.72
CA ALA A 449 -4.48 -12.47 11.18
C ALA A 449 -4.82 -12.45 9.68
N LEU A 450 -4.18 -13.30 8.87
CA LEU A 450 -4.46 -13.38 7.43
C LEU A 450 -5.87 -13.91 7.13
N LYS A 451 -6.37 -14.87 7.93
CA LYS A 451 -7.75 -15.35 7.81
C LYS A 451 -8.76 -14.25 8.14
N LEU A 452 -8.51 -13.46 9.18
CA LEU A 452 -9.37 -12.32 9.55
C LEU A 452 -9.42 -11.29 8.42
N VAL A 453 -8.27 -10.92 7.85
CA VAL A 453 -8.19 -10.02 6.69
C VAL A 453 -9.01 -10.55 5.51
N MET A 454 -8.84 -11.82 5.16
CA MET A 454 -9.59 -12.44 4.06
C MET A 454 -11.11 -12.44 4.30
N GLN A 455 -11.55 -12.73 5.53
CA GLN A 455 -12.98 -12.66 5.86
C GLN A 455 -13.52 -11.24 5.79
N GLN A 456 -12.79 -10.27 6.33
CA GLN A 456 -13.20 -8.86 6.30
C GLN A 456 -13.31 -8.34 4.86
N MET A 457 -12.36 -8.66 3.98
CA MET A 457 -12.42 -8.25 2.58
C MET A 457 -13.66 -8.84 1.87
N LYS A 458 -14.07 -10.07 2.20
CA LYS A 458 -15.30 -10.66 1.63
C LYS A 458 -16.56 -9.90 2.06
N GLU A 459 -16.63 -9.53 3.32
CA GLU A 459 -17.76 -8.74 3.86
C GLU A 459 -17.81 -7.35 3.21
N ASP A 460 -16.67 -6.70 3.08
CA ASP A 460 -16.55 -5.38 2.45
C ASP A 460 -16.90 -5.42 0.96
N LEU A 461 -16.49 -6.46 0.23
CA LEU A 461 -16.85 -6.67 -1.17
C LEU A 461 -18.35 -6.84 -1.36
N ARG A 462 -19.03 -7.54 -0.43
CA ARG A 462 -20.50 -7.69 -0.45
C ARG A 462 -21.19 -6.34 -0.25
N TYR A 463 -20.67 -5.49 0.64
CA TYR A 463 -21.21 -4.16 0.85
C TYR A 463 -20.95 -3.25 -0.36
N ALA A 464 -19.70 -3.19 -0.84
CA ALA A 464 -19.29 -2.28 -1.90
C ALA A 464 -20.07 -2.48 -3.21
N LYS A 465 -20.66 -3.67 -3.43
CA LYS A 465 -21.54 -4.00 -4.55
C LYS A 465 -22.70 -3.02 -4.76
N THR A 466 -23.14 -2.30 -3.71
CA THR A 466 -24.18 -1.26 -3.84
C THR A 466 -23.70 -0.03 -4.62
N GLU A 467 -22.40 0.16 -4.77
CA GLU A 467 -21.76 1.30 -5.43
C GLU A 467 -20.75 0.81 -6.48
N PRO A 468 -21.17 0.61 -7.74
CA PRO A 468 -20.37 -0.09 -8.76
C PRO A 468 -18.96 0.48 -8.98
N VAL A 469 -18.82 1.81 -8.94
CA VAL A 469 -17.53 2.49 -9.16
C VAL A 469 -16.55 2.22 -8.01
N GLU A 470 -17.01 2.25 -6.77
CA GLU A 470 -16.17 1.96 -5.61
C GLU A 470 -15.89 0.46 -5.49
N HIS A 471 -16.85 -0.38 -5.88
CA HIS A 471 -16.69 -1.83 -5.97
C HIS A 471 -15.55 -2.22 -6.90
N GLU A 472 -15.51 -1.66 -8.11
CA GLU A 472 -14.48 -1.97 -9.11
C GLU A 472 -13.07 -1.62 -8.59
N LYS A 473 -12.90 -0.41 -8.03
CA LYS A 473 -11.61 0.01 -7.46
C LYS A 473 -11.20 -0.88 -6.29
N TYR A 474 -12.15 -1.25 -5.43
CA TYR A 474 -11.87 -2.12 -4.29
C TYR A 474 -11.49 -3.55 -4.73
N ILE A 475 -12.11 -4.10 -5.78
CA ILE A 475 -11.69 -5.38 -6.38
C ILE A 475 -10.22 -5.32 -6.81
N VAL A 476 -9.79 -4.25 -7.49
CA VAL A 476 -8.39 -4.09 -7.93
C VAL A 476 -7.43 -4.07 -6.73
N PHE A 477 -7.78 -3.33 -5.66
CA PHE A 477 -7.00 -3.33 -4.43
C PHE A 477 -6.94 -4.71 -3.76
N VAL A 478 -8.07 -5.40 -3.63
CA VAL A 478 -8.14 -6.75 -3.04
C VAL A 478 -7.31 -7.74 -3.84
N ARG A 479 -7.33 -7.70 -5.19
CA ARG A 479 -6.43 -8.53 -6.03
C ARG A 479 -4.97 -8.31 -5.66
N GLY A 480 -4.57 -7.05 -5.43
CA GLY A 480 -3.21 -6.70 -4.99
C GLY A 480 -2.85 -7.29 -3.62
N VAL A 481 -3.77 -7.22 -2.66
CA VAL A 481 -3.59 -7.81 -1.30
C VAL A 481 -3.54 -9.33 -1.36
N VAL A 482 -4.46 -9.96 -2.09
CA VAL A 482 -4.53 -11.41 -2.30
C VAL A 482 -3.25 -11.94 -2.95
N ALA A 483 -2.71 -11.23 -3.94
CA ALA A 483 -1.43 -11.58 -4.55
C ALA A 483 -0.29 -11.58 -3.53
N LEU A 484 -0.26 -10.60 -2.60
CA LEU A 484 0.74 -10.53 -1.52
C LEU A 484 0.57 -11.67 -0.50
N ILE A 485 -0.67 -12.01 -0.12
CA ILE A 485 -0.96 -13.15 0.76
C ILE A 485 -0.48 -14.45 0.09
N ARG A 486 -0.78 -14.62 -1.19
CA ARG A 486 -0.38 -15.80 -1.95
C ARG A 486 1.14 -15.91 -2.08
N SER A 487 1.82 -14.82 -2.43
CA SER A 487 3.26 -14.84 -2.68
C SER A 487 4.08 -14.98 -1.39
N HIS A 488 3.74 -14.25 -0.34
CA HIS A 488 4.54 -14.19 0.90
C HIS A 488 4.02 -15.09 2.04
N GLY A 489 2.78 -15.56 1.98
CA GLY A 489 2.10 -16.24 3.08
C GLY A 489 1.68 -17.69 2.80
N SER A 490 2.08 -18.27 1.66
CA SER A 490 1.69 -19.65 1.27
C SER A 490 2.19 -20.72 2.25
N ASP A 491 3.30 -20.47 2.94
CA ASP A 491 3.81 -21.30 4.03
C ASP A 491 3.17 -20.97 5.38
N ILE A 492 2.34 -19.93 5.49
CA ILE A 492 1.69 -19.50 6.74
C ILE A 492 0.23 -19.94 6.75
N CYS A 493 -0.53 -19.58 5.72
CA CYS A 493 -1.95 -19.85 5.58
C CYS A 493 -2.32 -20.07 4.11
N SER A 494 -3.20 -21.03 3.83
CA SER A 494 -3.80 -21.19 2.51
C SER A 494 -4.70 -19.98 2.18
N LEU A 495 -4.62 -19.53 0.93
CA LEU A 495 -5.56 -18.53 0.41
C LEU A 495 -6.96 -19.16 0.32
N ASP A 496 -7.98 -18.39 0.69
CA ASP A 496 -9.37 -18.84 0.62
C ASP A 496 -9.85 -19.03 -0.84
N THR A 497 -10.62 -20.09 -1.10
CA THR A 497 -11.09 -20.46 -2.45
C THR A 497 -11.92 -19.37 -3.12
N PHE A 498 -12.61 -18.54 -2.35
CA PHE A 498 -13.39 -17.40 -2.84
C PHE A 498 -12.59 -16.46 -3.77
N PHE A 499 -11.28 -16.32 -3.57
CA PHE A 499 -10.45 -15.41 -4.37
C PHE A 499 -9.95 -16.02 -5.69
N TYR A 500 -10.28 -17.28 -5.97
CA TYR A 500 -9.99 -17.95 -7.25
C TYR A 500 -11.22 -18.02 -8.16
N ASP A 501 -12.41 -18.02 -7.58
CA ASP A 501 -13.65 -18.21 -8.31
C ASP A 501 -14.27 -16.86 -8.71
N GLN A 502 -14.74 -16.77 -9.96
CA GLN A 502 -15.49 -15.61 -10.40
C GLN A 502 -16.89 -15.63 -9.79
N SER A 503 -17.25 -14.56 -9.08
CA SER A 503 -18.54 -14.36 -8.43
C SER A 503 -19.07 -12.95 -8.74
N GLN A 504 -20.31 -12.66 -8.32
CA GLN A 504 -20.85 -11.30 -8.45
C GLN A 504 -20.14 -10.32 -7.51
N GLU A 505 -19.60 -10.80 -6.39
CA GLU A 505 -18.93 -10.00 -5.37
C GLU A 505 -17.45 -9.77 -5.69
N PHE A 506 -16.80 -10.74 -6.35
CA PHE A 506 -15.38 -10.68 -6.66
C PHE A 506 -15.08 -11.31 -8.02
N SER A 507 -14.33 -10.58 -8.84
CA SER A 507 -13.71 -11.10 -10.05
C SER A 507 -12.20 -11.24 -9.82
N PRO A 508 -11.61 -12.43 -9.93
CA PRO A 508 -10.16 -12.60 -10.05
C PRO A 508 -9.58 -11.82 -11.24
N SER A 509 -8.25 -11.69 -11.31
CA SER A 509 -7.60 -11.09 -12.48
C SER A 509 -7.93 -11.92 -13.73
N PRO A 510 -8.45 -11.32 -14.82
CA PRO A 510 -8.73 -12.07 -16.04
C PRO A 510 -7.46 -12.66 -16.68
N GLU A 511 -6.31 -12.03 -16.45
CA GLU A 511 -5.03 -12.45 -17.03
C GLU A 511 -4.32 -13.53 -16.20
N ASP A 512 -4.57 -13.58 -14.89
CA ASP A 512 -3.96 -14.55 -13.97
C ASP A 512 -4.94 -14.95 -12.84
N PRO A 513 -6.04 -15.66 -13.18
CA PRO A 513 -7.08 -16.00 -12.21
C PRO A 513 -6.60 -17.00 -11.15
N GLN A 514 -5.57 -17.80 -11.46
CA GLN A 514 -5.00 -18.79 -10.55
C GLN A 514 -3.79 -18.27 -9.76
N LEU A 515 -3.47 -16.97 -9.85
CA LEU A 515 -2.36 -16.33 -9.14
C LEU A 515 -1.03 -17.07 -9.36
N ARG A 516 -0.77 -17.48 -10.60
CA ARG A 516 0.45 -18.18 -11.00
C ARG A 516 1.67 -17.29 -10.79
N THR A 517 1.56 -16.00 -11.11
CA THR A 517 2.63 -15.01 -10.88
C THR A 517 3.02 -14.97 -9.41
N ALA A 518 2.03 -14.88 -8.51
CA ALA A 518 2.27 -14.88 -7.07
C ALA A 518 2.90 -16.19 -6.60
N SER A 519 2.50 -17.33 -7.19
CA SER A 519 3.09 -18.64 -6.88
C SER A 519 4.55 -18.73 -7.35
N ILE A 520 4.92 -18.14 -8.49
CA ILE A 520 6.32 -18.04 -8.94
C ILE A 520 7.13 -17.19 -7.94
N ILE A 521 6.59 -16.05 -7.53
CA ILE A 521 7.24 -15.17 -6.54
C ILE A 521 7.48 -15.91 -5.21
N THR A 522 6.57 -16.77 -4.75
CA THR A 522 6.80 -17.64 -3.57
C THR A 522 8.09 -18.45 -3.71
N TYR A 523 8.32 -19.08 -4.86
CA TYR A 523 9.56 -19.83 -5.07
C TYR A 523 10.79 -18.92 -5.10
N GLY A 524 10.67 -17.71 -5.68
CA GLY A 524 11.74 -16.71 -5.68
C GLY A 524 12.13 -16.29 -4.26
N LEU A 525 11.15 -16.09 -3.38
CA LEU A 525 11.39 -15.81 -1.96
C LEU A 525 12.11 -16.97 -1.26
N ARG A 526 11.65 -18.21 -1.48
CA ARG A 526 12.31 -19.41 -0.92
C ARG A 526 13.73 -19.61 -1.45
N LEU A 527 13.95 -19.27 -2.72
CA LEU A 527 15.28 -19.30 -3.33
C LEU A 527 16.20 -18.25 -2.70
N SER A 528 15.69 -17.03 -2.46
CA SER A 528 16.42 -15.96 -1.75
C SER A 528 16.77 -16.32 -0.30
N GLU A 529 15.99 -17.22 0.29
CA GLU A 529 16.19 -17.75 1.65
C GLU A 529 17.17 -18.93 1.70
N GLY A 530 17.72 -19.35 0.56
CA GLY A 530 18.69 -20.45 0.49
C GLY A 530 18.08 -21.84 0.65
N GLU A 531 16.76 -21.98 0.47
CA GLU A 531 16.12 -23.29 0.58
C GLU A 531 16.55 -24.20 -0.59
N ALA A 532 17.29 -25.27 -0.27
CA ALA A 532 17.88 -26.17 -1.28
C ALA A 532 16.85 -26.79 -2.25
N THR A 533 15.60 -26.98 -1.81
CA THR A 533 14.55 -27.58 -2.66
C THR A 533 13.82 -26.57 -3.56
N ALA A 534 14.03 -25.26 -3.36
CA ALA A 534 13.27 -24.23 -4.05
C ALA A 534 13.55 -24.20 -5.57
N ALA A 535 14.82 -24.25 -5.98
CA ALA A 535 15.19 -24.22 -7.39
C ALA A 535 14.64 -25.43 -8.20
N PRO A 536 14.82 -26.69 -7.77
CA PRO A 536 14.20 -27.83 -8.46
C PRO A 536 12.67 -27.78 -8.51
N GLN A 537 12.02 -27.29 -7.45
CA GLN A 537 10.56 -27.16 -7.42
C GLN A 537 10.06 -26.03 -8.34
N LEU A 538 10.78 -24.90 -8.40
CA LEU A 538 10.49 -23.82 -9.33
C LEU A 538 10.59 -24.30 -10.77
N PHE A 539 11.68 -25.00 -11.12
CA PHE A 539 11.82 -25.63 -12.44
C PHE A 539 10.62 -26.51 -12.78
N HIS A 540 10.24 -27.42 -11.88
CA HIS A 540 9.10 -28.31 -12.12
C HIS A 540 7.77 -27.56 -12.28
N TYR A 541 7.55 -26.52 -11.48
CA TYR A 541 6.36 -25.69 -11.55
C TYR A 541 6.26 -24.95 -12.89
N LEU A 542 7.34 -24.29 -13.30
CA LEU A 542 7.46 -23.56 -14.57
C LEU A 542 7.29 -24.49 -15.78
N HIS A 543 7.99 -25.62 -15.78
CA HIS A 543 7.89 -26.60 -16.85
C HIS A 543 6.49 -27.22 -16.95
N ASN A 544 5.86 -27.55 -15.81
CA ASN A 544 4.50 -28.09 -15.81
C ASN A 544 3.47 -27.05 -16.30
N ASN A 545 3.59 -25.79 -15.90
CA ASN A 545 2.70 -24.71 -16.38
C ASN A 545 2.83 -24.50 -17.88
N PHE A 546 4.06 -24.50 -18.42
CA PHE A 546 4.27 -24.47 -19.85
C PHE A 546 3.54 -25.62 -20.55
N ASN A 547 3.69 -26.86 -20.07
CA ASN A 547 3.03 -28.02 -20.69
C ASN A 547 1.50 -27.91 -20.64
N ILE A 548 0.94 -27.39 -19.54
CA ILE A 548 -0.50 -27.10 -19.43
C ILE A 548 -0.92 -26.01 -20.41
N ALA A 549 -0.11 -24.95 -20.56
CA ALA A 549 -0.39 -23.87 -21.49
C ALA A 549 -0.31 -24.33 -22.95
N LEU A 550 0.64 -25.21 -23.27
CA LEU A 550 0.78 -25.84 -24.58
C LEU A 550 -0.44 -26.73 -24.90
N ALA A 551 -0.92 -27.52 -23.93
CA ALA A 551 -2.10 -28.36 -24.10
C ALA A 551 -3.42 -27.55 -24.27
N ASN A 552 -3.47 -26.32 -23.75
CA ASN A 552 -4.66 -25.46 -23.77
C ASN A 552 -4.58 -24.27 -24.75
N ASN A 553 -3.52 -24.20 -25.58
CA ASN A 553 -3.26 -23.08 -26.49
C ASN A 553 -3.24 -21.69 -25.83
N SER A 554 -2.67 -21.62 -24.62
CA SER A 554 -2.61 -20.40 -23.81
C SER A 554 -1.16 -19.92 -23.60
N LEU A 555 -0.30 -20.09 -24.61
CA LEU A 555 1.13 -19.77 -24.51
C LEU A 555 1.40 -18.26 -24.38
N ASP A 556 0.63 -17.40 -25.05
CA ASP A 556 0.76 -15.94 -24.86
C ASP A 556 0.43 -15.51 -23.43
N GLN A 557 -0.54 -16.18 -22.79
CA GLN A 557 -0.86 -15.94 -21.40
C GLN A 557 0.28 -16.41 -20.48
N GLU A 558 0.86 -17.57 -20.74
CA GLU A 558 2.03 -18.05 -19.99
C GLU A 558 3.22 -17.10 -20.15
N CYS A 559 3.46 -16.59 -21.37
CA CYS A 559 4.47 -15.56 -21.64
C CYS A 559 4.26 -14.30 -20.78
N LYS A 560 3.03 -13.78 -20.66
CA LYS A 560 2.70 -12.63 -19.81
C LYS A 560 2.92 -12.91 -18.31
N ILE A 561 2.65 -14.14 -17.86
CA ILE A 561 2.87 -14.55 -16.47
C ILE A 561 4.37 -14.61 -16.15
N LEU A 562 5.17 -15.16 -17.06
CA LEU A 562 6.63 -15.21 -16.93
C LEU A 562 7.22 -13.80 -16.93
N GLU A 563 6.80 -12.94 -17.87
CA GLU A 563 7.21 -11.53 -17.97
C GLU A 563 7.02 -10.80 -16.63
N ARG A 564 5.82 -10.89 -16.04
CA ARG A 564 5.50 -10.27 -14.75
C ARG A 564 6.30 -10.87 -13.60
N SER A 565 6.55 -12.17 -13.63
CA SER A 565 7.29 -12.85 -12.56
C SER A 565 8.76 -12.44 -12.52
N MET A 566 9.34 -12.06 -13.66
CA MET A 566 10.71 -11.56 -13.75
C MET A 566 10.89 -10.16 -13.16
N GLU A 567 9.83 -9.45 -12.75
CA GLU A 567 9.98 -8.24 -11.92
C GLU A 567 10.70 -8.52 -10.60
N ASN A 568 10.71 -9.77 -10.15
CA ASN A 568 11.52 -10.22 -9.02
C ASN A 568 12.94 -10.60 -9.51
N ASP A 569 13.96 -9.91 -9.01
CA ASP A 569 15.36 -10.10 -9.43
C ASP A 569 15.88 -11.53 -9.25
N VAL A 570 15.42 -12.25 -8.21
CA VAL A 570 15.80 -13.64 -7.95
C VAL A 570 15.19 -14.59 -8.98
N ILE A 571 13.96 -14.32 -9.42
CA ILE A 571 13.32 -15.07 -10.51
C ILE A 571 13.99 -14.76 -11.86
N PHE A 572 14.29 -13.49 -12.12
CA PHE A 572 15.04 -13.09 -13.32
C PHE A 572 16.41 -13.77 -13.38
N GLY A 573 17.16 -13.78 -12.27
CA GLY A 573 18.41 -14.52 -12.14
C GLY A 573 18.24 -16.01 -12.39
N PHE A 574 17.20 -16.65 -11.83
CA PHE A 574 16.90 -18.06 -12.09
C PHE A 574 16.61 -18.35 -13.59
N MET A 575 15.91 -17.44 -14.27
CA MET A 575 15.62 -17.59 -15.70
C MET A 575 16.91 -17.56 -16.53
N LEU A 576 17.81 -16.62 -16.24
CA LEU A 576 19.08 -16.45 -16.94
C LEU A 576 20.10 -17.56 -16.63
N GLU A 577 20.24 -17.93 -15.36
CA GLU A 577 21.32 -18.83 -14.92
C GLU A 577 20.95 -20.32 -15.03
N ARG A 578 19.65 -20.65 -15.04
CA ARG A 578 19.20 -22.06 -14.89
C ARG A 578 18.17 -22.49 -15.91
N MET A 579 17.09 -21.73 -16.08
CA MET A 579 15.97 -22.16 -16.93
C MET A 579 16.32 -22.07 -18.41
N LEU A 580 16.71 -20.88 -18.91
CA LEU A 580 17.07 -20.70 -20.32
C LEU A 580 18.26 -21.61 -20.71
N PRO A 581 19.37 -21.67 -19.97
CA PRO A 581 20.45 -22.63 -20.25
C PRO A 581 19.98 -24.09 -20.38
N ALA A 582 19.06 -24.52 -19.52
CA ALA A 582 18.52 -25.87 -19.58
C ALA A 582 17.64 -26.08 -20.82
N ILE A 583 16.86 -25.08 -21.22
CA ILE A 583 16.06 -25.10 -22.45
C ILE A 583 16.97 -25.16 -23.68
N LEU A 584 18.03 -24.35 -23.73
CA LEU A 584 19.01 -24.34 -24.83
C LEU A 584 19.66 -25.70 -25.03
N ARG A 585 20.09 -26.34 -23.94
CA ARG A 585 20.67 -27.69 -24.03
C ARG A 585 19.62 -28.75 -24.39
N ALA A 586 18.36 -28.54 -24.02
CA ALA A 586 17.29 -29.45 -24.40
C ALA A 586 16.95 -29.35 -25.90
N THR A 587 16.97 -28.16 -26.50
CA THR A 587 16.70 -28.00 -27.94
C THR A 587 17.77 -28.61 -28.84
N SER A 588 18.99 -28.84 -28.34
CA SER A 588 20.04 -29.57 -29.07
C SER A 588 19.94 -31.11 -28.93
N GLU A 589 19.24 -31.61 -27.91
CA GLU A 589 19.01 -33.05 -27.69
C GLU A 589 17.63 -33.53 -28.17
N ALA A 590 16.67 -32.62 -28.24
CA ALA A 590 15.29 -32.80 -28.72
C ALA A 590 14.84 -31.50 -29.40
N GLU A 591 15.00 -31.41 -30.71
CA GLU A 591 14.71 -30.21 -31.50
C GLU A 591 13.25 -29.77 -31.38
N GLU A 592 12.35 -30.71 -31.07
CA GLU A 592 10.94 -30.46 -30.85
C GLU A 592 10.68 -29.59 -29.61
N ALA A 593 11.65 -29.41 -28.72
CA ALA A 593 11.54 -28.54 -27.55
C ALA A 593 11.54 -27.02 -27.89
N TRP A 594 11.71 -26.63 -29.16
CA TRP A 594 11.75 -25.22 -29.58
C TRP A 594 10.58 -24.34 -29.08
N PRO A 595 9.31 -24.80 -28.96
CA PRO A 595 8.23 -23.94 -28.45
C PRO A 595 8.45 -23.51 -26.99
N LEU A 596 9.23 -24.28 -26.22
CA LEU A 596 9.64 -23.90 -24.87
C LEU A 596 10.63 -22.74 -24.92
N LEU A 597 11.54 -22.71 -25.90
CA LEU A 597 12.44 -21.59 -26.10
C LEU A 597 11.64 -20.34 -26.49
N ASP A 598 10.73 -20.43 -27.47
CA ASP A 598 9.87 -19.32 -27.92
C ASP A 598 9.21 -18.59 -26.76
N VAL A 599 8.53 -19.33 -25.87
CA VAL A 599 7.78 -18.72 -24.78
C VAL A 599 8.68 -18.04 -23.76
N TYR A 600 9.81 -18.65 -23.41
CA TYR A 600 10.72 -18.08 -22.42
C TYR A 600 11.55 -16.94 -23.00
N TYR A 601 11.94 -17.02 -24.27
CA TYR A 601 12.56 -15.94 -25.02
C TYR A 601 11.60 -14.74 -25.14
N SER A 602 10.38 -14.93 -25.63
CA SER A 602 9.42 -13.84 -25.79
C SER A 602 9.06 -13.19 -24.45
N ALA A 603 8.96 -13.96 -23.36
CA ALA A 603 8.75 -13.41 -22.03
C ALA A 603 9.92 -12.53 -21.59
N MET A 604 11.15 -12.99 -21.86
CA MET A 604 12.38 -12.26 -21.55
C MET A 604 12.48 -10.96 -22.36
N GLU A 605 12.21 -11.04 -23.66
CA GLU A 605 12.18 -9.90 -24.57
C GLU A 605 11.20 -8.83 -24.09
N ARG A 606 9.92 -9.20 -23.90
CA ARG A 606 8.89 -8.28 -23.40
C ARG A 606 9.28 -7.63 -22.09
N PHE A 607 9.86 -8.39 -21.16
CA PHE A 607 10.28 -7.89 -19.86
C PHE A 607 11.41 -6.86 -19.95
N VAL A 608 12.44 -7.17 -20.73
CA VAL A 608 13.62 -6.30 -20.92
C VAL A 608 13.25 -5.03 -21.68
N THR A 609 12.40 -5.13 -22.71
CA THR A 609 12.02 -3.98 -23.56
C THR A 609 10.92 -3.09 -22.96
N ARG A 610 10.28 -3.50 -21.84
CA ARG A 610 9.17 -2.76 -21.23
C ARG A 610 9.56 -1.38 -20.69
N SER A 611 10.81 -1.20 -20.26
CA SER A 611 11.33 0.08 -19.74
C SER A 611 12.49 0.56 -20.62
N PRO A 612 12.51 1.84 -21.04
CA PRO A 612 13.65 2.39 -21.77
C PRO A 612 14.89 2.55 -20.88
N VAL A 613 14.73 2.58 -19.56
CA VAL A 613 15.83 2.64 -18.60
C VAL A 613 16.29 1.20 -18.29
N PRO A 614 17.58 0.87 -18.53
CA PRO A 614 18.14 -0.41 -18.10
C PRO A 614 17.95 -0.57 -16.59
N LYS A 615 17.33 -1.67 -16.17
CA LYS A 615 17.23 -2.00 -14.75
C LYS A 615 18.63 -2.05 -14.14
N ASN A 616 18.77 -1.60 -12.90
CA ASN A 616 20.04 -1.62 -12.19
C ASN A 616 20.44 -3.06 -11.90
N ILE A 617 21.20 -3.67 -12.80
CA ILE A 617 21.68 -5.05 -12.75
C ILE A 617 23.05 -5.12 -12.05
N GLY A 618 23.35 -4.14 -11.18
CA GLY A 618 24.63 -4.04 -10.47
C GLY A 618 24.95 -5.17 -9.48
N ASP A 619 24.27 -6.32 -9.56
CA ASP A 619 24.68 -7.53 -8.88
C ASP A 619 25.57 -8.37 -9.82
N ASP A 620 26.79 -8.65 -9.38
CA ASP A 620 27.77 -9.50 -10.10
C ASP A 620 27.16 -10.87 -10.50
N ASN A 621 26.15 -11.34 -9.76
CA ASN A 621 25.41 -12.57 -10.03
C ASN A 621 24.74 -12.56 -11.41
N VAL A 622 23.92 -11.53 -11.66
CA VAL A 622 23.14 -11.44 -12.91
C VAL A 622 24.07 -11.27 -14.11
N THR A 623 25.15 -10.50 -13.96
CA THR A 623 26.17 -10.34 -14.99
C THR A 623 26.83 -11.68 -15.33
N GLY A 624 27.18 -12.48 -14.32
CA GLY A 624 27.71 -13.83 -14.51
C GLY A 624 26.74 -14.76 -15.25
N GLY A 625 25.44 -14.69 -14.93
CA GLY A 625 24.39 -15.44 -15.61
C GLY A 625 24.22 -15.06 -17.08
N MET A 626 24.29 -13.77 -17.42
CA MET A 626 24.21 -13.30 -18.82
C MET A 626 25.40 -13.79 -19.65
N ILE A 627 26.61 -13.73 -19.09
CA ILE A 627 27.82 -14.26 -19.74
C ILE A 627 27.66 -15.77 -19.97
N GLY A 628 27.22 -16.52 -18.95
CA GLY A 628 26.98 -17.96 -19.06
C GLY A 628 25.94 -18.32 -20.14
N LEU A 629 24.86 -17.55 -20.22
CA LEU A 629 23.84 -17.73 -21.27
C LEU A 629 24.42 -17.50 -22.68
N LEU A 630 25.28 -16.48 -22.86
CA LEU A 630 25.94 -16.24 -24.15
C LEU A 630 26.95 -17.35 -24.49
N GLU A 631 27.66 -17.89 -23.49
CA GLU A 631 28.52 -19.07 -23.64
C GLU A 631 27.70 -20.29 -24.12
N ASP A 632 26.52 -20.54 -23.54
CA ASP A 632 25.62 -21.62 -23.96
C ASP A 632 25.07 -21.39 -25.39
N ILE A 633 24.78 -20.14 -25.79
CA ILE A 633 24.36 -19.78 -27.16
C ILE A 633 25.46 -20.10 -28.18
N VAL A 634 26.72 -19.68 -27.90
CA VAL A 634 27.87 -19.98 -28.76
C VAL A 634 28.06 -21.50 -28.89
N ALA A 635 27.99 -22.23 -27.78
CA ALA A 635 28.10 -23.68 -27.79
C ALA A 635 26.97 -24.34 -28.61
N TRP A 636 25.75 -23.80 -28.54
CA TRP A 636 24.62 -24.26 -29.34
C TRP A 636 24.88 -24.05 -30.84
N PHE A 637 25.37 -22.88 -31.23
CA PHE A 637 25.68 -22.60 -32.63
C PHE A 637 26.79 -23.51 -33.18
N GLN A 638 27.84 -23.76 -32.39
CA GLN A 638 28.90 -24.70 -32.76
C GLN A 638 28.35 -26.12 -32.95
N TRP A 639 27.48 -26.56 -32.04
CA TRP A 639 26.78 -27.85 -32.18
C TRP A 639 25.93 -27.89 -33.46
N ALA A 640 25.14 -26.86 -33.73
CA ALA A 640 24.26 -26.81 -34.89
C ALA A 640 25.04 -26.87 -36.21
N ALA A 641 26.17 -26.17 -36.29
CA ALA A 641 27.05 -26.21 -37.46
C ALA A 641 27.61 -27.62 -37.72
N VAL A 642 28.08 -28.30 -36.67
CA VAL A 642 28.57 -29.69 -36.76
C VAL A 642 27.45 -30.65 -37.16
N SER A 643 26.26 -30.48 -36.57
CA SER A 643 25.10 -31.33 -36.87
C SER A 643 24.61 -31.15 -38.31
N LEU A 644 24.50 -29.90 -38.79
CA LEU A 644 24.13 -29.58 -40.18
C LEU A 644 25.14 -30.14 -41.20
N ALA A 645 26.43 -30.03 -40.90
CA ALA A 645 27.47 -30.63 -41.76
C ALA A 645 27.34 -32.15 -41.83
N ALA A 646 27.03 -32.81 -40.70
CA ALA A 646 26.81 -34.25 -40.66
C ALA A 646 25.52 -34.66 -41.40
N ASP A 647 24.42 -33.91 -41.27
CA ASP A 647 23.17 -34.15 -41.99
C ASP A 647 23.34 -34.00 -43.51
N ALA A 648 24.05 -32.95 -43.95
CA ALA A 648 24.36 -32.73 -45.36
C ALA A 648 25.24 -33.87 -45.93
N ALA A 649 26.23 -34.34 -45.17
CA ALA A 649 27.05 -35.48 -45.57
C ALA A 649 26.25 -36.81 -45.66
N ARG A 650 25.23 -36.99 -44.81
CA ARG A 650 24.39 -38.20 -44.77
C ARG A 650 23.32 -38.24 -45.85
N THR A 651 22.66 -37.11 -46.10
CA THR A 651 21.48 -37.05 -46.99
C THR A 651 21.83 -36.63 -48.42
N GLY A 652 23.00 -36.01 -48.63
CA GLY A 652 23.32 -35.33 -49.88
C GLY A 652 22.52 -34.04 -50.08
N LEU A 653 21.54 -33.74 -49.21
CA LEU A 653 20.74 -32.52 -49.24
C LEU A 653 21.61 -31.37 -48.76
N THR A 654 21.85 -30.43 -49.66
CA THR A 654 22.36 -29.11 -49.32
C THR A 654 21.17 -28.20 -48.99
N PHE A 655 21.42 -27.08 -48.30
CA PHE A 655 20.38 -26.08 -48.01
C PHE A 655 19.57 -25.63 -49.23
N ARG A 656 20.13 -25.81 -50.43
CA ARG A 656 19.50 -25.51 -51.71
C ARG A 656 18.40 -26.51 -52.08
N ASP A 657 18.51 -27.76 -51.63
CA ASP A 657 17.52 -28.82 -51.87
C ASP A 657 16.29 -28.69 -50.96
N ALA A 658 16.45 -28.05 -49.79
CA ALA A 658 15.34 -27.72 -48.89
C ALA A 658 14.52 -26.49 -49.33
N GLY A 659 14.96 -25.75 -50.35
CA GLY A 659 14.47 -24.39 -50.67
C GLY A 659 13.52 -24.26 -51.86
N LEU A 660 13.03 -25.35 -52.48
CA LEU A 660 12.22 -25.26 -53.71
C LEU A 660 10.86 -25.99 -53.67
N GLY A 661 10.52 -26.63 -52.55
CA GLY A 661 9.16 -27.09 -52.32
C GLY A 661 8.36 -25.99 -51.64
N ASP A 662 7.43 -25.37 -52.35
CA ASP A 662 6.31 -24.69 -51.71
C ASP A 662 5.69 -25.74 -50.78
N ALA A 663 5.75 -25.55 -49.47
CA ALA A 663 5.21 -26.49 -48.49
C ALA A 663 3.68 -26.35 -48.48
N THR A 664 3.08 -26.54 -49.64
CA THR A 664 1.66 -26.56 -49.91
C THR A 664 1.42 -27.80 -50.76
N GLU A 665 0.69 -28.75 -50.17
CA GLU A 665 0.00 -29.84 -50.86
C GLU A 665 0.85 -31.02 -51.37
N GLY A 666 0.95 -32.04 -50.52
CA GLY A 666 0.88 -33.43 -50.99
C GLY A 666 2.20 -34.21 -51.01
N ALA A 667 2.09 -35.48 -50.61
CA ALA A 667 3.17 -36.46 -50.41
C ALA A 667 4.05 -36.13 -49.19
N GLY A 668 4.05 -36.89 -48.10
CA GLY A 668 4.33 -38.31 -48.08
C GLY A 668 5.76 -38.49 -47.58
N CYS A 669 5.94 -38.46 -46.25
CA CYS A 669 7.19 -38.77 -45.53
C CYS A 669 8.31 -37.71 -45.55
N ASP A 670 8.04 -36.46 -45.14
CA ASP A 670 9.07 -35.41 -45.04
C ASP A 670 9.16 -34.79 -43.63
N THR A 671 9.65 -35.55 -42.65
CA THR A 671 10.03 -35.01 -41.33
C THR A 671 11.36 -34.24 -41.37
N GLN A 672 12.23 -34.49 -42.36
CA GLN A 672 13.55 -33.87 -42.45
C GLN A 672 13.53 -32.37 -42.82
N PRO A 673 12.74 -31.87 -43.80
CA PRO A 673 12.65 -30.45 -44.09
C PRO A 673 12.20 -29.61 -42.88
N MET A 674 11.29 -30.17 -42.07
CA MET A 674 10.78 -29.53 -40.86
C MET A 674 11.87 -29.36 -39.79
N VAL A 675 12.70 -30.38 -39.59
CA VAL A 675 13.86 -30.33 -38.67
C VAL A 675 14.83 -29.20 -39.05
N PHE A 676 15.15 -29.05 -40.34
CA PHE A 676 16.02 -27.96 -40.79
C PHE A 676 15.40 -26.59 -40.50
N CYS A 677 14.12 -26.38 -40.80
CA CYS A 677 13.43 -25.13 -40.49
C CYS A 677 13.44 -24.82 -38.99
N VAL A 678 13.15 -25.80 -38.12
CA VAL A 678 13.19 -25.65 -36.67
C VAL A 678 14.59 -25.23 -36.18
N ARG A 679 15.64 -25.84 -36.73
CA ARG A 679 17.02 -25.52 -36.33
C ARG A 679 17.40 -24.09 -36.70
N VAL A 680 17.03 -23.62 -37.90
CA VAL A 680 17.27 -22.24 -38.35
C VAL A 680 16.44 -21.22 -37.57
N HIS A 681 15.17 -21.55 -37.30
CA HIS A 681 14.31 -20.76 -36.43
C HIS A 681 14.93 -20.59 -35.04
N THR A 682 15.39 -21.70 -34.46
CA THR A 682 16.09 -21.68 -33.17
C THR A 682 17.34 -20.81 -33.24
N MET A 683 18.17 -20.95 -34.29
CA MET A 683 19.34 -20.08 -34.51
C MET A 683 18.99 -18.59 -34.52
N ALA A 684 17.94 -18.21 -35.25
CA ALA A 684 17.51 -16.82 -35.35
C ALA A 684 17.08 -16.28 -33.99
N GLN A 685 16.34 -17.07 -33.20
CA GLN A 685 15.95 -16.72 -31.84
C GLN A 685 17.13 -16.61 -30.88
N LEU A 686 18.13 -17.47 -30.99
CA LEU A 686 19.33 -17.37 -30.15
C LEU A 686 20.14 -16.11 -30.48
N ALA A 687 20.22 -15.75 -31.76
CA ALA A 687 20.82 -14.49 -32.17
C ALA A 687 20.03 -13.29 -31.63
N ALA A 688 18.69 -13.33 -31.69
CA ALA A 688 17.82 -12.30 -31.09
C ALA A 688 17.97 -12.22 -29.56
N LEU A 689 18.06 -13.36 -28.87
CA LEU A 689 18.32 -13.44 -27.43
C LEU A 689 19.68 -12.84 -27.08
N ALA A 690 20.72 -13.09 -27.88
CA ALA A 690 22.02 -12.45 -27.70
C ALA A 690 21.90 -10.92 -27.85
N ASN A 691 21.21 -10.43 -28.89
CA ASN A 691 20.95 -9.00 -29.09
C ASN A 691 20.22 -8.36 -27.90
N LEU A 692 19.28 -9.08 -27.29
CA LEU A 692 18.57 -8.63 -26.10
C LEU A 692 19.49 -8.39 -24.89
N LEU A 693 20.55 -9.19 -24.76
CA LEU A 693 21.54 -9.05 -23.67
C LEU A 693 22.55 -7.93 -23.93
N GLN A 694 22.70 -7.50 -25.19
CA GLN A 694 23.75 -6.57 -25.61
C GLN A 694 23.78 -5.25 -24.80
N PRO A 695 22.67 -4.54 -24.53
CA PRO A 695 22.70 -3.29 -23.77
C PRO A 695 23.25 -3.50 -22.36
N TYR A 696 22.94 -4.63 -21.74
CA TYR A 696 23.42 -4.96 -20.39
C TYR A 696 24.90 -5.31 -20.38
N LEU A 697 25.36 -6.14 -21.33
CA LEU A 697 26.78 -6.46 -21.50
C LEU A 697 27.62 -5.19 -21.78
N MET A 698 27.05 -4.23 -22.52
CA MET A 698 27.64 -2.90 -22.74
C MET A 698 27.75 -2.08 -21.46
N THR A 699 26.73 -2.07 -20.60
CA THR A 699 26.82 -1.39 -19.30
C THR A 699 27.84 -2.04 -18.37
N CYS A 700 27.88 -3.38 -18.33
CA CYS A 700 28.85 -4.14 -17.52
C CYS A 700 30.28 -3.87 -17.97
N SER A 701 30.49 -3.75 -19.28
CA SER A 701 31.76 -3.36 -19.88
C SER A 701 32.24 -1.96 -19.46
N CYS A 702 31.33 -1.08 -19.03
CA CYS A 702 31.61 0.30 -18.63
C CYS A 702 31.63 0.51 -17.11
N LEU A 703 31.25 -0.50 -16.32
CA LEU A 703 31.19 -0.43 -14.86
C LEU A 703 32.35 -1.25 -14.25
N PRO A 704 32.83 -0.89 -13.05
CA PRO A 704 33.81 -1.71 -12.36
C PRO A 704 33.17 -3.06 -11.99
N THR A 705 33.62 -4.14 -12.61
CA THR A 705 33.25 -5.53 -12.28
C THR A 705 34.48 -6.29 -11.76
N ALA A 706 34.27 -7.45 -11.12
CA ALA A 706 35.38 -8.28 -10.68
C ALA A 706 36.31 -8.65 -11.87
N PRO A 707 37.65 -8.68 -11.71
CA PRO A 707 38.58 -8.96 -12.82
C PRO A 707 38.30 -10.28 -13.56
N SER A 708 37.81 -11.30 -12.85
CA SER A 708 37.41 -12.58 -13.42
C SER A 708 36.18 -12.46 -14.34
N ILE A 709 35.19 -11.63 -13.95
CA ILE A 709 33.99 -11.37 -14.74
C ILE A 709 34.36 -10.56 -15.98
N GLN A 710 35.20 -9.54 -15.83
CA GLN A 710 35.66 -8.70 -16.94
C GLN A 710 36.41 -9.53 -18.00
N ALA A 711 37.33 -10.41 -17.59
CA ALA A 711 38.04 -11.29 -18.51
C ALA A 711 37.11 -12.25 -19.26
N ARG A 712 36.12 -12.83 -18.56
CA ARG A 712 35.09 -13.67 -19.18
C ARG A 712 34.25 -12.88 -20.19
N LEU A 713 33.85 -11.65 -19.82
CA LEU A 713 33.08 -10.76 -20.68
C LEU A 713 33.82 -10.42 -21.97
N ASP A 714 35.08 -9.99 -21.87
CA ASP A 714 35.90 -9.65 -23.05
C ASP A 714 36.15 -10.88 -23.93
N GLY A 715 36.36 -12.06 -23.32
CA GLY A 715 36.53 -13.33 -24.02
C GLY A 715 35.29 -13.73 -24.81
N ILE A 716 34.11 -13.74 -24.16
CA ILE A 716 32.87 -14.18 -24.83
C ILE A 716 32.40 -13.19 -25.90
N VAL A 717 32.54 -11.88 -25.67
CA VAL A 717 32.22 -10.85 -26.68
C VAL A 717 33.10 -11.03 -27.90
N THR A 718 34.39 -11.30 -27.69
CA THR A 718 35.32 -11.55 -28.79
C THR A 718 34.96 -12.80 -29.56
N GLY A 719 34.70 -13.90 -28.86
CA GLY A 719 34.30 -15.18 -29.47
C GLY A 719 32.99 -15.09 -30.25
N TYR A 720 31.97 -14.42 -29.69
CA TYR A 720 30.69 -14.26 -30.36
C TYR A 720 30.77 -13.33 -31.58
N TYR A 721 31.55 -12.25 -31.50
CA TYR A 721 31.80 -11.37 -32.64
C TYR A 721 32.47 -12.11 -33.80
N GLN A 722 33.52 -12.91 -33.51
CA GLN A 722 34.20 -13.73 -34.51
C GLN A 722 33.25 -14.77 -35.13
N PHE A 723 32.42 -15.39 -34.30
CA PHE A 723 31.39 -16.31 -34.77
C PHE A 723 30.42 -15.64 -35.76
N ILE A 724 29.92 -14.45 -35.44
CA ILE A 724 28.99 -13.69 -36.31
C ILE A 724 29.64 -13.36 -37.66
N GLU A 725 30.87 -12.84 -37.67
CA GLU A 725 31.59 -12.51 -38.91
C GLU A 725 31.72 -13.74 -39.81
N SER A 726 32.05 -14.91 -39.24
CA SER A 726 32.12 -16.18 -39.97
C SER A 726 30.76 -16.61 -40.50
N ALA A 727 29.71 -16.53 -39.67
CA ALA A 727 28.36 -16.93 -40.05
C ALA A 727 27.77 -16.03 -41.15
N LEU A 728 27.99 -14.71 -41.09
CA LEU A 728 27.53 -13.78 -42.13
C LEU A 728 28.29 -13.97 -43.45
N ALA A 729 29.58 -14.30 -43.40
CA ALA A 729 30.34 -14.64 -44.61
C ALA A 729 29.80 -15.90 -45.30
N ASP A 730 29.41 -16.92 -44.53
CA ASP A 730 28.82 -18.15 -45.05
C ASP A 730 27.37 -17.95 -45.56
N LEU A 731 26.59 -17.04 -44.96
CA LEU A 731 25.22 -16.70 -45.39
C LEU A 731 25.16 -15.78 -46.63
N ALA A 732 26.20 -14.99 -46.92
CA ALA A 732 26.26 -14.08 -48.07
C ALA A 732 25.88 -14.67 -49.46
N PRO A 733 26.22 -15.92 -49.82
CA PRO A 733 25.80 -16.54 -51.09
C PRO A 733 24.29 -16.82 -51.18
N VAL A 734 23.53 -16.78 -50.07
CA VAL A 734 22.07 -16.94 -50.08
C VAL A 734 21.41 -15.59 -50.40
N ARG A 735 21.38 -15.20 -51.68
CA ARG A 735 20.54 -14.08 -52.12
C ARG A 735 19.06 -14.51 -52.09
N VAL A 736 18.36 -14.20 -51.00
CA VAL A 736 16.90 -14.16 -51.00
C VAL A 736 16.49 -12.96 -51.84
N ASP A 737 15.86 -13.23 -52.97
CA ASP A 737 15.43 -12.23 -53.94
C ASP A 737 14.49 -11.23 -53.24
N LYS A 738 14.95 -10.00 -52.99
CA LYS A 738 14.15 -8.92 -52.39
C LYS A 738 13.10 -8.40 -53.39
N ARG A 739 12.31 -9.27 -54.00
CA ARG A 739 11.15 -8.86 -54.78
C ARG A 739 9.96 -8.68 -53.84
N ARG A 740 9.92 -7.52 -53.17
CA ARG A 740 8.63 -6.90 -52.85
C ARG A 740 7.90 -6.80 -54.18
N ARG A 741 6.91 -7.67 -54.42
CA ARG A 741 5.96 -7.51 -55.54
C ARG A 741 5.17 -6.22 -55.29
N TYR A 742 5.75 -5.08 -55.62
CA TYR A 742 4.97 -3.92 -56.00
C TYR A 742 4.39 -4.26 -57.37
N ILE A 743 3.12 -4.65 -57.38
CA ILE A 743 2.33 -4.76 -58.60
C ILE A 743 2.22 -3.35 -59.16
N HIS A 744 3.00 -3.05 -60.20
CA HIS A 744 2.83 -1.83 -61.00
C HIS A 744 1.89 -2.16 -62.18
N PRO A 745 1.02 -1.24 -62.63
CA PRO A 745 -0.23 -1.62 -63.30
C PRO A 745 -0.14 -2.11 -64.75
N ASP A 746 0.99 -1.96 -65.43
CA ASP A 746 1.10 -2.36 -66.83
C ASP A 746 2.00 -3.59 -66.96
N ASN A 747 1.36 -4.74 -67.15
CA ASN A 747 1.83 -6.12 -67.12
C ASN A 747 2.93 -6.52 -68.14
N THR A 748 3.87 -5.63 -68.47
CA THR A 748 4.96 -5.94 -69.41
C THR A 748 6.16 -6.52 -68.68
N VAL A 749 6.28 -7.85 -68.74
CA VAL A 749 7.46 -8.62 -68.34
C VAL A 749 8.51 -8.49 -69.44
N ALA A 750 9.60 -7.75 -69.17
CA ALA A 750 10.79 -7.79 -70.01
C ALA A 750 11.74 -8.85 -69.45
N ASP A 751 11.82 -9.98 -70.15
CA ASP A 751 12.82 -11.02 -69.91
C ASP A 751 14.18 -10.55 -70.46
N GLU A 752 15.16 -10.33 -69.58
CA GLU A 752 16.56 -10.21 -69.98
C GLU A 752 17.31 -11.53 -69.75
N PRO A 753 18.31 -11.83 -70.59
CA PRO A 753 18.74 -13.19 -70.85
C PRO A 753 19.70 -13.76 -69.80
N ASN A 754 19.53 -15.07 -69.65
CA ASN A 754 20.21 -16.01 -68.80
C ASN A 754 21.74 -16.02 -69.00
N ASP A 755 22.48 -15.19 -68.25
CA ASP A 755 23.93 -15.35 -68.13
C ASP A 755 24.25 -16.56 -67.24
N GLY A 756 24.41 -17.69 -67.92
CA GLY A 756 24.99 -18.90 -67.36
C GLY A 756 26.47 -18.70 -67.08
N ASN A 757 26.85 -18.68 -65.81
CA ASN A 757 28.00 -19.39 -65.24
C ASN A 757 28.30 -18.83 -63.86
N ASN A 758 27.69 -19.42 -62.83
CA ASN A 758 28.30 -19.50 -61.52
C ASN A 758 28.08 -20.92 -60.97
N GLN A 759 28.85 -21.86 -61.55
CA GLN A 759 29.09 -23.18 -60.96
C GLN A 759 29.98 -23.00 -59.73
N LEU A 760 29.40 -22.54 -58.62
CA LEU A 760 30.01 -22.68 -57.30
C LEU A 760 29.45 -23.96 -56.68
N GLY A 761 30.33 -24.96 -56.60
CA GLY A 761 30.06 -26.26 -55.96
C GLY A 761 29.70 -26.12 -54.48
N PRO A 762 29.23 -27.21 -53.85
CA PRO A 762 28.59 -27.16 -52.53
C PRO A 762 29.64 -26.91 -51.46
N LYS A 763 29.87 -25.63 -51.12
CA LYS A 763 30.29 -25.31 -49.76
C LYS A 763 29.02 -25.40 -48.94
N THR A 764 28.86 -26.52 -48.21
CA THR A 764 27.95 -26.62 -47.07
C THR A 764 28.04 -25.31 -46.30
N LEU A 765 26.91 -24.66 -46.07
CA LEU A 765 26.73 -23.31 -45.48
C LEU A 765 27.42 -23.09 -44.11
N PHE A 766 28.24 -24.03 -43.65
CA PHE A 766 28.84 -24.03 -42.33
C PHE A 766 30.28 -24.60 -42.29
N SER A 767 30.99 -24.68 -43.43
CA SER A 767 32.36 -25.25 -43.46
C SER A 767 33.40 -24.45 -42.66
N SER A 768 33.14 -23.15 -42.41
CA SER A 768 34.05 -22.27 -41.67
C SER A 768 33.88 -22.32 -40.14
N PHE A 769 32.81 -22.95 -39.64
CA PHE A 769 32.41 -22.93 -38.22
C PHE A 769 33.33 -23.74 -37.28
N LEU A 770 34.29 -24.50 -37.81
CA LEU A 770 35.16 -25.40 -37.03
C LEU A 770 36.38 -24.71 -36.40
N VAL A 771 36.64 -23.43 -36.69
CA VAL A 771 37.86 -22.74 -36.22
C VAL A 771 37.51 -21.70 -35.16
N VAL A 772 37.32 -22.15 -33.92
CA VAL A 772 37.68 -21.32 -32.76
C VAL A 772 39.03 -21.83 -32.29
N GLU A 773 40.09 -21.11 -32.65
CA GLU A 773 41.42 -21.35 -32.09
C GLU A 773 41.32 -21.23 -30.56
N ASN A 774 41.43 -22.37 -29.86
CA ASN A 774 41.66 -22.42 -28.43
C ASN A 774 43.03 -21.80 -28.12
N SER A 775 43.13 -20.47 -28.13
CA SER A 775 44.23 -19.80 -27.46
C SER A 775 44.03 -20.01 -25.97
N THR A 776 44.93 -20.79 -25.34
CA THR A 776 45.09 -21.03 -23.90
C THR A 776 44.41 -22.23 -23.24
N VAL A 777 44.55 -23.44 -23.79
CA VAL A 777 44.84 -24.62 -22.94
C VAL A 777 45.89 -25.49 -23.61
N SER A 778 47.10 -25.41 -23.07
CA SER A 778 48.27 -26.15 -23.49
C SER A 778 48.07 -27.66 -23.37
N SER A 779 48.48 -28.37 -24.42
CA SER A 779 49.06 -29.73 -24.40
C SER A 779 48.25 -30.83 -23.71
N SER A 780 47.28 -31.39 -24.42
CA SER A 780 47.18 -32.83 -24.66
C SER A 780 45.94 -33.08 -25.50
N LEU A 781 46.14 -33.56 -26.73
CA LEU A 781 45.23 -34.31 -27.61
C LEU A 781 45.72 -34.11 -29.05
N SER A 782 46.89 -34.69 -29.32
CA SER A 782 47.31 -35.05 -30.66
C SER A 782 46.54 -36.29 -31.11
N ASN A 783 46.08 -36.26 -32.37
CA ASN A 783 45.79 -37.43 -33.21
C ASN A 783 44.75 -38.44 -32.69
N SER A 784 43.47 -38.17 -32.92
CA SER A 784 42.57 -39.05 -33.71
C SER A 784 41.12 -38.63 -33.48
N CYS A 785 40.47 -38.04 -34.48
CA CYS A 785 39.01 -37.95 -34.53
C CYS A 785 38.57 -38.07 -36.00
N THR A 786 38.88 -39.21 -36.63
CA THR A 786 38.01 -39.77 -37.66
C THR A 786 36.78 -40.32 -36.93
N VAL A 787 35.82 -39.44 -36.63
CA VAL A 787 34.55 -39.84 -36.01
C VAL A 787 33.73 -40.58 -37.07
N GLY A 788 33.76 -41.92 -36.98
CA GLY A 788 32.80 -42.75 -37.68
C GLY A 788 31.39 -42.38 -37.23
N VAL A 789 30.57 -41.95 -38.18
CA VAL A 789 29.17 -41.55 -37.98
C VAL A 789 28.34 -42.82 -37.70
N ARG A 790 28.40 -43.33 -36.47
CA ARG A 790 27.33 -44.19 -35.93
C ARG A 790 26.23 -43.29 -35.41
N ASN A 791 25.00 -43.71 -35.64
CA ASN A 791 23.74 -42.99 -35.41
C ASN A 791 23.42 -42.85 -33.91
N ASP A 792 24.40 -42.40 -33.13
CA ASP A 792 24.31 -42.22 -31.70
C ASP A 792 24.14 -40.73 -31.43
N ASN A 793 22.90 -40.27 -31.24
CA ASN A 793 22.61 -38.91 -30.74
C ASN A 793 23.40 -38.59 -29.44
N SER A 794 23.87 -39.61 -28.71
CA SER A 794 24.77 -39.48 -27.55
C SER A 794 26.16 -38.92 -27.89
N SER A 795 26.72 -39.23 -29.06
CA SER A 795 28.03 -38.73 -29.50
C SER A 795 28.02 -37.21 -29.71
N ILE A 796 26.92 -36.70 -30.27
CA ILE A 796 26.76 -35.28 -30.61
C ILE A 796 26.34 -34.47 -29.38
N ALA A 797 25.49 -35.02 -28.50
CA ALA A 797 25.19 -34.40 -27.19
C ALA A 797 26.45 -34.26 -26.32
N ASN A 798 27.38 -35.22 -26.40
CA ASN A 798 28.69 -35.11 -25.73
C ASN A 798 29.53 -33.95 -26.27
N THR A 799 29.40 -33.59 -27.56
CA THR A 799 30.07 -32.41 -28.15
C THR A 799 29.60 -31.13 -27.46
N MET A 800 28.28 -30.95 -27.27
CA MET A 800 27.78 -29.79 -26.53
C MET A 800 28.24 -29.79 -25.07
N ARG A 801 28.25 -30.95 -24.39
CA ARG A 801 28.83 -31.06 -23.03
C ARG A 801 30.32 -30.74 -22.96
N ARG A 802 31.10 -31.08 -23.99
CA ARG A 802 32.53 -30.72 -24.08
C ARG A 802 32.72 -29.21 -24.18
N TYR A 803 31.81 -28.50 -24.84
CA TYR A 803 31.84 -27.04 -24.95
C TYR A 803 31.28 -26.31 -23.72
N THR A 804 30.23 -26.86 -23.07
CA THR A 804 29.56 -26.20 -21.92
C THR A 804 30.17 -26.52 -20.55
N GLY A 805 31.07 -27.52 -20.44
CA GLY A 805 31.53 -28.11 -19.18
C GLY A 805 32.38 -27.23 -18.24
N GLY A 806 32.49 -25.92 -18.47
CA GLY A 806 33.53 -25.08 -17.85
C GLY A 806 33.13 -24.01 -16.83
N ASN A 807 32.04 -23.23 -17.03
CA ASN A 807 32.05 -21.84 -16.51
C ASN A 807 30.88 -21.37 -15.61
N ASN A 808 29.92 -22.23 -15.26
CA ASN A 808 28.93 -21.88 -14.22
C ASN A 808 29.46 -22.19 -12.81
N ARG A 809 28.91 -21.52 -11.77
CA ARG A 809 29.26 -21.78 -10.37
C ARG A 809 29.33 -23.29 -10.08
N PRO A 810 30.29 -23.78 -9.27
CA PRO A 810 30.32 -25.17 -8.86
C PRO A 810 29.01 -25.53 -8.15
N GLY A 811 28.16 -26.31 -8.81
CA GLY A 811 26.81 -26.69 -8.35
C GLY A 811 25.68 -26.34 -9.33
N ASP A 812 25.70 -25.15 -9.94
CA ASP A 812 24.62 -24.70 -10.83
C ASP A 812 24.64 -25.43 -12.19
N GLY A 813 25.84 -25.69 -12.73
CA GLY A 813 25.98 -26.51 -13.94
C GLY A 813 25.34 -27.91 -13.79
N SER A 814 25.44 -28.51 -12.60
CA SER A 814 24.82 -29.81 -12.31
C SER A 814 23.28 -29.74 -12.28
N GLN A 815 22.70 -28.62 -11.86
CA GLN A 815 21.24 -28.43 -11.88
C GLN A 815 20.74 -28.18 -13.30
N VAL A 816 21.43 -27.35 -14.07
CA VAL A 816 21.12 -27.12 -15.50
C VAL A 816 21.09 -28.45 -16.26
N ASP A 817 22.09 -29.32 -16.05
CA ASP A 817 22.13 -30.65 -16.67
C ASP A 817 21.02 -31.59 -16.19
N GLN A 818 20.56 -31.43 -14.94
CA GLN A 818 19.41 -32.18 -14.43
C GLN A 818 18.10 -31.70 -15.06
N PHE A 819 17.94 -30.38 -15.22
CA PHE A 819 16.77 -29.75 -15.81
C PHE A 819 16.67 -30.08 -17.30
N ASN A 820 17.77 -29.95 -18.04
CA ASN A 820 17.88 -30.38 -19.44
C ASN A 820 17.39 -31.83 -19.61
N ARG A 821 18.01 -32.79 -18.89
CA ARG A 821 17.63 -34.21 -18.98
C ARG A 821 16.13 -34.45 -18.74
N ARG A 822 15.52 -33.69 -17.83
CA ARG A 822 14.07 -33.78 -17.53
C ARG A 822 13.20 -33.20 -18.63
N ILE A 823 13.59 -32.08 -19.25
CA ILE A 823 12.90 -31.51 -20.42
C ILE A 823 12.94 -32.54 -21.55
N VAL A 824 14.13 -33.01 -21.93
CA VAL A 824 14.34 -33.97 -23.02
C VAL A 824 13.54 -35.25 -22.80
N GLN A 825 13.58 -35.82 -21.59
CA GLN A 825 12.80 -37.00 -21.25
C GLN A 825 11.31 -36.74 -21.39
N HIS A 826 10.80 -35.62 -20.85
CA HIS A 826 9.38 -35.31 -20.93
C HIS A 826 8.89 -35.07 -22.36
N VAL A 827 9.68 -34.37 -23.18
CA VAL A 827 9.39 -34.15 -24.61
C VAL A 827 9.25 -35.49 -25.32
N ARG A 828 10.23 -36.38 -25.18
CA ARG A 828 10.21 -37.71 -25.82
C ARG A 828 9.05 -38.59 -25.35
N ASP A 829 8.70 -38.52 -24.07
CA ASP A 829 7.67 -39.40 -23.49
C ASP A 829 6.24 -38.88 -23.73
N ASN A 830 6.03 -37.56 -23.81
CA ASN A 830 4.70 -36.96 -23.71
C ASN A 830 4.29 -36.06 -24.87
N TRP A 831 5.23 -35.55 -25.68
CA TRP A 831 4.89 -34.67 -26.79
C TRP A 831 4.54 -35.50 -28.03
N ILE A 832 3.54 -35.05 -28.78
CA ILE A 832 3.11 -35.64 -30.06
C ILE A 832 3.46 -34.63 -31.13
N VAL A 833 4.24 -35.09 -32.10
CA VAL A 833 4.70 -34.31 -33.24
C VAL A 833 3.94 -34.81 -34.44
N ASP A 834 2.93 -34.05 -34.87
CA ASP A 834 2.15 -34.35 -36.07
C ASP A 834 2.69 -33.50 -37.25
N ASN A 835 2.28 -33.81 -38.49
CA ASN A 835 2.75 -33.21 -39.76
C ASN A 835 2.48 -31.69 -39.94
N GLY A 836 2.23 -30.95 -38.87
CA GLY A 836 2.04 -29.51 -38.90
C GLY A 836 2.00 -28.85 -37.52
N SER A 837 2.00 -29.60 -36.41
CA SER A 837 1.95 -29.03 -35.07
C SER A 837 2.54 -29.93 -33.98
N ILE A 838 3.02 -29.31 -32.91
CA ILE A 838 3.45 -29.97 -31.67
C ILE A 838 2.34 -29.86 -30.63
N THR A 839 1.92 -30.99 -30.08
CA THR A 839 0.94 -31.07 -28.98
C THR A 839 1.50 -31.87 -27.80
N VAL A 840 0.88 -31.73 -26.63
CA VAL A 840 1.19 -32.58 -25.46
C VAL A 840 0.04 -33.53 -25.22
N ARG A 841 0.34 -34.80 -24.93
CA ARG A 841 -0.65 -35.77 -24.44
C ARG A 841 -1.34 -35.19 -23.20
N LYS A 842 -2.65 -34.95 -23.26
CA LYS A 842 -3.41 -34.62 -22.05
C LYS A 842 -3.25 -35.78 -21.07
N ALA A 843 -2.66 -35.51 -19.91
CA ALA A 843 -2.59 -36.51 -18.84
C ALA A 843 -4.02 -36.97 -18.55
N GLY A 844 -4.32 -38.24 -18.82
CA GLY A 844 -5.58 -38.84 -18.39
C GLY A 844 -5.72 -38.63 -16.89
N ALA A 845 -6.84 -38.06 -16.45
CA ALA A 845 -7.07 -37.64 -15.07
C ALA A 845 -6.75 -38.76 -14.07
N ARG A 846 -5.54 -38.79 -13.50
CA ARG A 846 -5.23 -39.61 -12.34
C ARG A 846 -5.74 -38.88 -11.09
N PRO A 847 -6.53 -39.55 -10.23
CA PRO A 847 -7.03 -38.94 -9.01
C PRO A 847 -5.89 -38.85 -7.99
N GLY A 848 -5.52 -37.63 -7.61
CA GLY A 848 -4.59 -37.38 -6.50
C GLY A 848 -3.49 -36.42 -6.87
N ILE A 849 -3.72 -35.15 -6.54
CA ILE A 849 -2.80 -34.02 -6.29
C ILE A 849 -3.42 -32.77 -6.95
N GLY A 850 -4.12 -31.97 -6.13
CA GLY A 850 -4.58 -30.62 -6.51
C GLY A 850 -5.96 -30.49 -7.16
N ARG A 851 -7.00 -31.15 -6.64
CA ARG A 851 -8.40 -30.80 -6.99
C ARG A 851 -8.97 -29.83 -5.97
N GLY A 852 -9.21 -28.59 -6.40
CA GLY A 852 -10.13 -27.67 -5.72
C GLY A 852 -11.58 -28.18 -5.84
N PRO A 853 -12.43 -27.98 -4.84
CA PRO A 853 -13.79 -28.50 -4.81
C PRO A 853 -14.71 -27.65 -5.70
N GLY A 854 -15.26 -28.21 -6.78
CA GLY A 854 -16.26 -27.46 -7.57
C GLY A 854 -16.63 -27.94 -8.98
N MET A 855 -16.02 -28.98 -9.55
CA MET A 855 -16.41 -29.45 -10.90
C MET A 855 -17.02 -30.85 -10.89
N MET A 856 -18.28 -30.92 -11.35
CA MET A 856 -19.09 -32.11 -11.61
C MET A 856 -18.41 -33.08 -12.58
N ALA A 857 -18.65 -34.38 -12.36
CA ALA A 857 -18.08 -35.49 -13.10
C ALA A 857 -18.61 -35.57 -14.54
N GLY A 858 -17.76 -35.28 -15.52
CA GLY A 858 -17.96 -35.62 -16.93
C GLY A 858 -17.15 -36.86 -17.32
N SER A 859 -17.77 -37.73 -18.11
CA SER A 859 -17.30 -39.05 -18.55
C SER A 859 -15.91 -39.05 -19.20
N ALA A 860 -15.17 -40.14 -19.01
CA ALA A 860 -13.83 -40.38 -19.55
C ALA A 860 -13.86 -40.58 -21.08
N THR A 861 -13.91 -39.49 -21.83
CA THR A 861 -13.60 -39.50 -23.27
C THR A 861 -12.09 -39.49 -23.47
N THR A 862 -11.61 -40.37 -24.35
CA THR A 862 -10.30 -40.42 -25.01
C THR A 862 -9.50 -39.12 -24.92
N ALA A 863 -8.24 -39.20 -24.44
CA ALA A 863 -7.34 -38.08 -24.26
C ALA A 863 -7.11 -37.31 -25.57
N ALA A 864 -7.95 -36.32 -25.84
CA ALA A 864 -7.84 -35.46 -27.02
C ALA A 864 -6.62 -34.55 -26.88
N ALA A 865 -5.68 -34.61 -27.83
CA ALA A 865 -4.59 -33.65 -27.95
C ALA A 865 -5.15 -32.22 -28.07
N GLY A 866 -4.44 -31.22 -27.52
CA GLY A 866 -4.77 -29.81 -27.74
C GLY A 866 -4.55 -29.39 -29.21
N PRO A 867 -4.95 -28.17 -29.61
CA PRO A 867 -4.73 -27.69 -30.99
C PRO A 867 -3.25 -27.51 -31.36
N GLY A 868 -2.34 -27.53 -30.38
CA GLY A 868 -0.89 -27.54 -30.60
C GLY A 868 -0.30 -26.22 -31.07
N VAL A 869 1.03 -26.16 -31.11
CA VAL A 869 1.79 -25.07 -31.74
C VAL A 869 2.08 -25.48 -33.17
N PRO A 870 1.63 -24.73 -34.19
CA PRO A 870 1.97 -25.05 -35.56
C PRO A 870 3.45 -24.78 -35.84
N PHE A 871 4.03 -25.57 -36.72
CA PHE A 871 5.33 -25.24 -37.32
C PHE A 871 5.11 -24.14 -38.36
N GLY A 872 5.31 -22.88 -37.99
CA GLY A 872 5.18 -21.77 -38.92
C GLY A 872 3.78 -21.60 -39.53
N PRO A 873 3.66 -20.71 -40.52
CA PRO A 873 4.18 -20.92 -41.86
C PRO A 873 5.62 -20.41 -41.99
N TRP A 874 6.58 -21.32 -42.15
CA TRP A 874 7.98 -20.95 -42.30
C TRP A 874 8.45 -21.30 -43.71
N SER A 875 8.88 -20.31 -44.48
CA SER A 875 9.76 -20.57 -45.61
C SER A 875 11.21 -20.54 -45.14
N MET A 876 12.04 -21.43 -45.68
CA MET A 876 13.48 -21.44 -45.37
C MET A 876 14.15 -20.10 -45.71
N ALA A 877 13.67 -19.42 -46.77
CA ALA A 877 14.17 -18.12 -47.17
C ALA A 877 13.89 -17.02 -46.12
N GLU A 878 12.70 -17.00 -45.53
CA GLU A 878 12.36 -16.06 -44.46
C GLU A 878 13.16 -16.35 -43.18
N LEU A 879 13.30 -17.62 -42.81
CA LEU A 879 14.09 -18.01 -41.63
C LEU A 879 15.57 -17.62 -41.76
N LEU A 880 16.16 -17.84 -42.94
CA LEU A 880 17.54 -17.42 -43.21
C LEU A 880 17.69 -15.90 -43.25
N ALA A 881 16.71 -15.19 -43.81
CA ALA A 881 16.72 -13.73 -43.81
C ALA A 881 16.61 -13.16 -42.39
N GLU A 882 15.77 -13.76 -41.53
CA GLU A 882 15.64 -13.40 -40.12
C GLU A 882 16.92 -13.71 -39.35
N LEU A 883 17.52 -14.88 -39.53
CA LEU A 883 18.81 -15.21 -38.93
C LEU A 883 19.89 -14.20 -39.34
N GLN A 884 19.99 -13.89 -40.63
CA GLN A 884 20.96 -12.90 -41.13
C GLN A 884 20.72 -11.52 -40.52
N LEU A 885 19.46 -11.09 -40.40
CA LEU A 885 19.09 -9.84 -39.77
C LEU A 885 19.52 -9.82 -38.30
N GLN A 886 19.18 -10.86 -37.54
CA GLN A 886 19.53 -10.94 -36.12
C GLN A 886 21.04 -10.97 -35.89
N LEU A 887 21.81 -11.68 -36.72
CA LEU A 887 23.28 -11.65 -36.63
C LEU A 887 23.86 -10.26 -36.94
N GLN A 888 23.27 -9.51 -37.88
CA GLN A 888 23.70 -8.14 -38.22
C GLN A 888 23.38 -7.10 -37.13
N LEU A 889 22.39 -7.35 -36.27
CA LEU A 889 22.01 -6.44 -35.20
C LEU A 889 23.02 -6.42 -34.05
N TRP A 890 23.92 -7.40 -33.96
CA TRP A 890 24.99 -7.40 -32.98
C TRP A 890 26.05 -6.35 -33.32
N THR A 891 26.25 -5.39 -32.41
CA THR A 891 27.18 -4.26 -32.60
C THR A 891 28.27 -4.18 -31.54
N LEU A 892 28.22 -5.04 -30.51
CA LEU A 892 29.21 -5.06 -29.44
C LEU A 892 30.54 -5.65 -29.94
N ARG A 893 31.56 -4.79 -30.09
CA ARG A 893 32.87 -5.18 -30.61
C ARG A 893 33.85 -5.64 -29.52
N PRO A 894 34.85 -6.48 -29.87
CA PRO A 894 35.95 -6.84 -28.98
C PRO A 894 36.66 -5.60 -28.41
N ALA A 895 37.19 -5.68 -27.18
CA ALA A 895 37.94 -4.58 -26.58
C ALA A 895 39.13 -4.12 -27.45
N SER A 896 39.76 -5.05 -28.19
CA SER A 896 40.85 -4.76 -29.13
C SER A 896 40.43 -3.80 -30.26
N ALA A 897 39.16 -3.81 -30.68
CA ALA A 897 38.65 -2.97 -31.77
C ALA A 897 38.51 -1.49 -31.38
N TYR A 898 38.41 -1.19 -30.07
CA TYR A 898 38.27 0.19 -29.59
C TYR A 898 39.61 0.91 -29.37
N GLY A 899 40.76 0.21 -29.49
CA GLY A 899 42.09 0.82 -29.28
C GLY A 899 42.28 1.43 -27.88
N MET A 900 41.42 1.12 -26.92
CA MET A 900 41.36 1.75 -25.60
C MET A 900 41.51 0.69 -24.51
N GLY A 901 42.54 0.85 -23.66
CA GLY A 901 42.81 -0.06 -22.55
C GLY A 901 41.69 -0.10 -21.50
N PRO A 902 41.73 -1.09 -20.58
CA PRO A 902 40.64 -1.44 -19.67
C PRO A 902 40.18 -0.33 -18.71
N GLN A 903 40.90 0.79 -18.59
CA GLN A 903 40.56 1.89 -17.68
C GLN A 903 39.66 2.99 -18.28
N SER A 904 39.38 2.97 -19.60
CA SER A 904 38.76 4.13 -20.29
C SER A 904 37.30 3.95 -20.71
N ARG A 905 36.66 2.80 -20.47
CA ARG A 905 35.20 2.67 -20.65
C ARG A 905 34.45 3.34 -19.48
N ARG A 906 34.47 4.66 -19.37
CA ARG A 906 33.58 5.41 -18.45
C ARG A 906 32.49 6.12 -19.25
N LEU A 907 31.23 5.84 -18.92
CA LEU A 907 30.05 6.51 -19.50
C LEU A 907 30.09 8.06 -19.37
N PHE A 908 30.80 8.57 -18.35
CA PHE A 908 31.13 9.98 -18.22
C PHE A 908 32.63 10.14 -17.91
N PRO A 909 33.46 10.60 -18.87
CA PRO A 909 34.83 11.03 -18.58
C PRO A 909 34.80 12.35 -17.76
N GLY A 910 34.45 12.25 -16.48
CA GLY A 910 34.37 13.37 -15.57
C GLY A 910 35.73 13.74 -14.99
N ARG A 911 36.25 14.90 -15.42
CA ARG A 911 37.22 15.79 -14.75
C ARG A 911 38.25 15.11 -13.85
N LEU A 912 39.46 14.92 -14.39
CA LEU A 912 40.69 14.93 -13.60
C LEU A 912 40.62 16.15 -12.66
N ARG A 913 40.44 15.91 -11.36
CA ARG A 913 40.75 16.91 -10.33
C ARG A 913 42.23 17.23 -10.51
N GLU A 914 42.52 18.38 -11.10
CA GLU A 914 43.85 19.00 -11.00
C GLU A 914 44.21 19.04 -9.52
N LYS A 915 45.15 18.19 -9.13
CA LYS A 915 45.84 18.29 -7.85
C LYS A 915 46.68 19.56 -7.93
N ARG A 916 46.10 20.69 -7.50
CA ARG A 916 46.87 21.82 -7.00
C ARG A 916 47.75 21.32 -5.85
N ARG A 917 49.05 21.23 -6.09
CA ARG A 917 50.15 21.50 -5.14
C ARG A 917 51.49 21.52 -5.91
N LEU A 918 51.75 22.62 -6.59
CA LEU A 918 52.88 23.56 -6.39
C LEU A 918 52.74 24.68 -7.43
#